data_AF-A0A7X1LAK5-F1
#
_entry.id   AF-A0A7X1LAK5-F1
#
_cell.length_a   1.000
_cell.length_b   1.000
_cell.length_c   1.000
_cell.angle_alpha   90.00
_cell.angle_beta   90.00
_cell.angle_gamma   90.00
#
_symmetry.space_group_name_H-M   'P 1'
#
loop_
_entity.id
_entity.type
_entity.pdbx_description
1 polymer ?
#
loop_
_entity_poly.entity_id
_entity_poly.type
_entity_poly.pdbx_seq_one_letter_code
_entity_poly.pdbx_strand_id
1 'polypeptide(L)'
;MTYNNKKLPWAWHVAIPVLALVLMAAVPMMAFAGGDDPPPPLTLTVTPDSWESFSIPQVYLFKVTATWSDGIEDPDLDRADPPVWTTDYGYFEPPYEGRDRTANYGTIEGWQREIMMDPAFPDEQLSTITGGKVLWTPDFTGDHQGEITVTYGGITATVPLDATDIRNGYGYGLVDEVIINGLRIPTVFMRRFEYWSSVDPLPPCTEDVTSKVAWAERGPLILALRTELALDETEDASDDMTDFIQDWAAGSQEPTAVPEGLLPAGMQNEYFQWEIVNPDDISWKDQWAFRPALESFDYSRTLNLAGDCNTAYAVTIYTAPYGAKMTVEGDFPHARKFALACTPPFDGINVWTYGVGQGETPLIDVDIEPEPGHVNPFRAGADRTATDRHYKYTFEMAQGNPVDVNEAVAPGSMLETPLRYRTPGNTDNLRMASGFTLSGPVGCNTITPAQLWLRMVRPDEGTDPFGDAPLPKLSLELPTGEKFWFRLQEDKWAYYRRTWNVNLDMTYLQTTENRVLQPWDSDVGFHMMFGIVLGAQEEIVMRWDPTSITDPLAKLGARTFDNTVSKQGYWEPPPGNYEDSATCDPYNHYFWRPTTIEDGHVLVLTGKMPTFPHTKDGESIMESGTDVRFWSISHEAMTNSPDTQTYLLPIYGDFSDDEVLLDENGWYVMAFSRPEDKPVNATLANGVNYQDWGPEALQTLLIRWSDIEPEWSNPAIAPNVVNAPWEKAAWSSPDFDPNLTNKNDQQGLMGVYQPQVHYMTTAEFEALGTGLDPQNIPHHDDW
;
A
#
# COMPACT_ATOMS: atom_id res chain seq x y z
N MET A 1 26.68 10.56 19.46
CA MET A 1 26.94 10.74 20.89
C MET A 1 28.34 10.24 21.25
N THR A 2 29.06 10.93 22.14
CA THR A 2 30.38 10.49 22.66
C THR A 2 30.18 9.49 23.80
N TYR A 3 30.36 8.21 23.52
CA TYR A 3 30.31 7.14 24.52
C TYR A 3 31.70 6.92 25.12
N ASN A 4 31.84 7.12 26.44
CA ASN A 4 33.10 7.00 27.16
C ASN A 4 33.02 5.80 28.10
N ASN A 5 33.64 4.69 27.67
CA ASN A 5 34.08 3.49 28.39
C ASN A 5 33.85 3.41 29.92
N LYS A 6 33.25 2.28 30.37
CA LYS A 6 33.95 1.24 31.16
C LYS A 6 33.10 0.02 31.55
N LYS A 7 33.56 -1.14 31.07
CA LYS A 7 33.52 -2.51 31.64
C LYS A 7 32.30 -3.41 31.34
N LEU A 8 32.48 -4.30 30.36
CA LEU A 8 32.29 -5.76 30.53
C LEU A 8 33.45 -6.53 29.83
N PRO A 9 33.86 -7.72 30.34
CA PRO A 9 35.16 -8.33 30.06
C PRO A 9 35.18 -9.40 28.95
N TRP A 10 36.14 -9.23 28.02
CA TRP A 10 36.94 -10.22 27.29
C TRP A 10 36.63 -11.72 27.49
N ALA A 11 35.82 -12.29 26.61
CA ALA A 11 36.03 -13.56 25.92
C ALA A 11 34.86 -13.76 24.95
N TRP A 12 35.13 -14.31 23.77
CA TRP A 12 34.23 -14.42 22.61
C TRP A 12 34.10 -13.13 21.82
N HIS A 13 34.96 -12.96 20.82
CA HIS A 13 34.72 -12.36 19.50
C HIS A 13 35.99 -12.63 18.67
N VAL A 14 35.86 -12.66 17.34
CA VAL A 14 36.85 -13.05 16.31
C VAL A 14 36.79 -14.53 15.91
N ALA A 15 35.74 -14.91 15.18
CA ALA A 15 35.81 -15.40 13.80
C ALA A 15 34.40 -15.83 13.31
N ILE A 16 34.06 -15.41 12.09
CA ILE A 16 32.94 -15.86 11.23
C ILE A 16 31.61 -15.12 11.52
N PRO A 17 31.18 -14.20 10.62
CA PRO A 17 30.85 -14.53 9.24
C PRO A 17 31.48 -13.60 8.19
N VAL A 18 32.70 -13.92 7.75
CA VAL A 18 33.25 -13.48 6.43
C VAL A 18 33.74 -14.70 5.63
N LEU A 19 33.46 -15.92 6.09
CA LEU A 19 33.87 -17.17 5.42
C LEU A 19 32.72 -17.96 4.76
N ALA A 20 31.50 -17.42 4.73
CA ALA A 20 30.36 -18.06 4.06
C ALA A 20 30.10 -17.58 2.61
N LEU A 21 30.74 -16.49 2.16
CA LEU A 21 30.39 -15.86 0.88
C LEU A 21 31.34 -16.18 -0.29
N VAL A 22 32.39 -16.99 -0.09
CA VAL A 22 33.33 -17.35 -1.18
C VAL A 22 33.54 -18.88 -1.33
N LEU A 23 32.92 -19.72 -0.49
CA LEU A 23 33.15 -21.18 -0.50
C LEU A 23 31.95 -22.04 -0.92
N MET A 24 30.81 -21.47 -1.35
CA MET A 24 29.69 -22.25 -1.89
C MET A 24 29.44 -22.09 -3.40
N ALA A 25 30.21 -21.26 -4.12
CA ALA A 25 30.04 -21.07 -5.57
C ALA A 25 31.14 -21.68 -6.44
N ALA A 26 32.17 -22.31 -5.86
CA ALA A 26 33.27 -22.88 -6.64
C ALA A 26 33.78 -24.19 -6.01
N VAL A 27 33.24 -25.32 -6.48
CA VAL A 27 33.84 -26.67 -6.67
C VAL A 27 32.64 -27.62 -6.84
N PRO A 28 32.39 -28.11 -8.06
CA PRO A 28 33.28 -29.10 -8.63
C PRO A 28 33.62 -28.83 -10.09
N MET A 29 34.88 -28.49 -10.39
CA MET A 29 35.62 -29.04 -11.53
C MET A 29 37.07 -28.50 -11.55
N MET A 30 38.02 -29.45 -11.61
CA MET A 30 39.45 -29.31 -11.97
C MET A 30 40.35 -28.58 -10.93
N ALA A 31 41.20 -29.23 -10.13
CA ALA A 31 42.27 -30.20 -10.42
C ALA A 31 43.37 -29.70 -11.39
N PHE A 32 44.56 -29.48 -10.82
CA PHE A 32 45.90 -29.33 -11.42
C PHE A 32 46.33 -27.97 -12.00
N ALA A 33 47.09 -27.20 -11.21
CA ALA A 33 48.45 -26.75 -11.59
C ALA A 33 49.21 -26.31 -10.32
N GLY A 34 50.37 -26.91 -10.08
CA GLY A 34 51.17 -26.74 -8.86
C GLY A 34 51.96 -25.43 -8.80
N GLY A 35 52.22 -25.00 -7.56
CA GLY A 35 53.15 -23.94 -7.21
C GLY A 35 53.19 -23.82 -5.68
N ASP A 36 54.25 -24.38 -5.07
CA ASP A 36 54.51 -24.32 -3.63
C ASP A 36 55.04 -22.93 -3.25
N ASP A 37 54.19 -22.04 -2.71
CA ASP A 37 54.52 -21.07 -1.65
C ASP A 37 53.28 -20.23 -1.29
N PRO A 38 52.86 -20.15 -0.01
CA PRO A 38 51.79 -19.25 0.40
C PRO A 38 52.30 -17.79 0.48
N PRO A 39 51.55 -16.79 -0.03
CA PRO A 39 51.92 -15.38 0.14
C PRO A 39 51.73 -14.93 1.61
N PRO A 40 52.49 -13.92 2.07
CA PRO A 40 52.46 -13.47 3.46
C PRO A 40 51.13 -12.79 3.83
N PRO A 41 50.75 -12.79 5.13
CA PRO A 41 49.49 -12.21 5.58
C PRO A 41 49.47 -10.69 5.40
N LEU A 42 48.41 -10.19 4.77
CA LEU A 42 48.14 -8.77 4.61
C LEU A 42 47.54 -8.23 5.92
N THR A 43 48.26 -7.35 6.63
CA THR A 43 47.70 -6.62 7.78
C THR A 43 47.05 -5.35 7.26
N LEU A 44 45.73 -5.21 7.46
CA LEU A 44 44.96 -4.05 7.05
C LEU A 44 44.61 -3.21 8.30
N THR A 45 45.14 -1.99 8.37
CA THR A 45 44.82 -1.02 9.42
C THR A 45 43.67 -0.14 8.92
N VAL A 46 42.53 -0.14 9.62
CA VAL A 46 41.36 0.67 9.28
C VAL A 46 41.39 1.97 10.09
N THR A 47 41.35 3.12 9.42
CA THR A 47 41.11 4.43 10.02
C THR A 47 39.65 4.84 9.82
N PRO A 48 38.96 5.46 10.80
CA PRO A 48 37.50 5.69 10.75
C PRO A 48 36.97 6.66 9.69
N ASP A 49 37.84 7.37 8.98
CA ASP A 49 37.44 8.51 8.13
C ASP A 49 37.31 8.18 6.63
N SER A 50 37.08 6.91 6.26
CA SER A 50 36.87 6.54 4.85
C SER A 50 35.66 5.61 4.69
N TRP A 51 34.47 6.17 4.87
CA TRP A 51 33.23 5.61 4.31
C TRP A 51 32.90 6.42 3.05
N GLU A 52 33.53 6.06 1.93
CA GLU A 52 33.06 6.51 0.61
C GLU A 52 32.30 5.35 -0.03
N SER A 53 30.98 5.51 0.02
CA SER A 53 29.97 4.64 -0.54
C SER A 53 30.10 4.46 -2.05
N PHE A 54 30.08 3.22 -2.50
CA PHE A 54 29.78 2.89 -3.89
C PHE A 54 28.27 3.17 -4.12
N SER A 55 27.95 4.22 -4.88
CA SER A 55 26.58 4.61 -5.19
C SER A 55 26.52 5.11 -6.64
N ILE A 56 25.54 4.63 -7.40
CA ILE A 56 25.24 5.10 -8.76
C ILE A 56 23.71 5.13 -8.93
N PRO A 57 23.09 6.22 -9.41
CA PRO A 57 23.40 7.62 -9.18
C PRO A 57 22.43 8.22 -8.13
N GLN A 58 23.02 8.90 -7.16
CA GLN A 58 22.32 9.80 -6.23
C GLN A 58 21.69 10.94 -7.05
N VAL A 59 20.40 11.24 -6.80
CA VAL A 59 19.78 12.46 -7.33
C VAL A 59 20.45 13.65 -6.65
N TYR A 60 21.23 14.41 -7.40
CA TYR A 60 21.85 15.65 -6.93
C TYR A 60 20.81 16.78 -6.97
N LEU A 61 20.66 17.53 -5.87
CA LEU A 61 19.90 18.78 -5.86
C LEU A 61 20.76 19.89 -6.48
N PHE A 62 20.18 20.66 -7.41
CA PHE A 62 20.85 21.79 -8.05
C PHE A 62 20.25 23.10 -7.55
N LYS A 63 21.09 24.04 -7.11
CA LYS A 63 20.69 25.44 -6.98
C LYS A 63 21.03 26.15 -8.28
N VAL A 64 20.01 26.57 -9.03
CA VAL A 64 20.16 27.41 -10.21
C VAL A 64 20.02 28.87 -9.77
N THR A 65 21.07 29.69 -9.94
CA THR A 65 21.04 31.11 -9.58
C THR A 65 21.23 31.96 -10.83
N ALA A 66 20.32 32.93 -11.04
CA ALA A 66 20.45 33.93 -12.10
C ALA A 66 21.34 35.09 -11.62
N THR A 67 22.47 35.30 -12.29
CA THR A 67 23.40 36.38 -11.93
C THR A 67 23.60 37.31 -13.13
N TRP A 68 23.34 38.61 -12.97
CA TRP A 68 23.55 39.59 -14.04
C TRP A 68 24.98 40.10 -14.09
N SER A 69 25.32 40.81 -15.16
CA SER A 69 26.70 41.30 -15.41
C SER A 69 27.28 42.20 -14.31
N ASP A 70 26.43 42.70 -13.39
CA ASP A 70 26.80 43.49 -12.22
C ASP A 70 27.01 42.65 -10.93
N GLY A 71 26.80 41.33 -11.00
CA GLY A 71 26.98 40.39 -9.90
C GLY A 71 25.86 40.41 -8.85
N ILE A 72 24.72 41.05 -9.14
CA ILE A 72 23.57 41.14 -8.24
C ILE A 72 22.52 40.11 -8.63
N GLU A 73 22.05 39.33 -7.64
CA GLU A 73 20.95 38.39 -7.80
C GLU A 73 19.62 39.15 -7.95
N ASP A 74 18.79 38.76 -8.91
CA ASP A 74 17.44 39.31 -9.11
C ASP A 74 16.41 38.17 -9.10
N PRO A 75 15.76 37.92 -7.95
CA PRO A 75 14.87 36.78 -7.76
C PRO A 75 13.54 36.91 -8.53
N ASP A 76 13.22 38.09 -9.04
CA ASP A 76 11.97 38.37 -9.76
C ASP A 76 12.12 38.31 -11.29
N LEU A 77 13.35 38.11 -11.81
CA LEU A 77 13.68 37.98 -13.25
C LEU A 77 13.24 39.19 -14.12
N ASP A 78 13.10 40.38 -13.53
CA ASP A 78 12.49 41.55 -14.19
C ASP A 78 13.47 42.41 -15.04
N ARG A 79 14.71 41.95 -15.25
CA ARG A 79 15.75 42.70 -15.98
C ARG A 79 15.71 42.44 -17.49
N ALA A 80 15.90 43.50 -18.27
CA ALA A 80 15.86 43.45 -19.74
C ALA A 80 17.09 42.77 -20.39
N ASP A 81 18.18 42.61 -19.64
CA ASP A 81 19.42 42.00 -20.13
C ASP A 81 19.43 40.51 -19.74
N PRO A 82 19.98 39.59 -20.56
CA PRO A 82 19.99 38.17 -20.21
C PRO A 82 20.93 37.88 -19.02
N PRO A 83 20.49 37.10 -18.01
CA PRO A 83 21.36 36.67 -16.92
C PRO A 83 22.40 35.67 -17.40
N VAL A 84 23.47 35.54 -16.60
CA VAL A 84 24.33 34.36 -16.60
C VAL A 84 23.80 33.41 -15.54
N TRP A 85 23.40 32.22 -15.98
CA TRP A 85 22.93 31.18 -15.08
C TRP A 85 24.13 30.42 -14.52
N THR A 86 24.23 30.36 -13.20
CA THR A 86 25.24 29.56 -12.51
C THR A 86 24.55 28.44 -11.74
N THR A 87 25.04 27.23 -11.93
CA THR A 87 24.63 26.04 -11.18
C THR A 87 25.69 25.70 -10.15
N ASP A 88 25.33 25.77 -8.88
CA ASP A 88 26.19 25.28 -7.80
C ASP A 88 25.83 23.82 -7.48
N TYR A 89 26.85 22.97 -7.36
CA TYR A 89 26.74 21.65 -6.74
C TYR A 89 27.07 21.78 -5.25
N GLY A 90 26.26 21.19 -4.38
CA GLY A 90 26.51 21.24 -2.94
C GLY A 90 26.04 19.98 -2.23
N TYR A 91 26.94 19.39 -1.44
CA TYR A 91 26.57 18.49 -0.36
C TYR A 91 25.98 19.36 0.74
N PHE A 92 24.66 19.31 0.94
CA PHE A 92 24.03 20.01 2.06
C PHE A 92 24.12 19.09 3.29
N GLU A 93 25.15 19.25 4.11
CA GLU A 93 24.99 18.92 5.53
C GLU A 93 23.98 19.93 6.09
N PRO A 94 22.92 19.50 6.81
CA PRO A 94 22.08 20.45 7.52
C PRO A 94 22.96 21.25 8.49
N PRO A 95 22.67 22.54 8.73
CA PRO A 95 23.39 23.29 9.74
C PRO A 95 23.15 22.62 11.10
N TYR A 96 24.15 21.89 11.60
CA TYR A 96 24.34 21.78 13.04
C TYR A 96 24.54 23.20 13.55
N GLU A 97 23.70 23.65 14.48
CA GLU A 97 23.86 24.93 15.15
C GLU A 97 25.30 25.07 15.68
N GLY A 98 26.08 26.00 15.11
CA GLY A 98 27.33 26.43 15.72
C GLY A 98 28.60 26.51 14.85
N ARG A 99 28.56 26.49 13.52
CA ARG A 99 29.76 26.85 12.71
C ARG A 99 29.52 27.93 11.67
N ASP A 100 30.49 28.83 11.61
CA ASP A 100 30.52 30.11 10.90
C ASP A 100 30.59 29.93 9.37
N ARG A 101 29.83 30.76 8.65
CA ARG A 101 29.63 30.70 7.20
C ARG A 101 30.77 31.38 6.43
N THR A 102 31.97 30.82 6.39
CA THR A 102 32.96 31.19 5.37
C THR A 102 34.07 30.14 5.27
N ALA A 103 34.00 29.25 4.29
CA ALA A 103 35.12 28.69 3.51
C ALA A 103 34.77 27.29 2.99
N ASN A 104 34.64 27.16 1.66
CA ASN A 104 35.31 26.14 0.83
C ASN A 104 34.61 26.06 -0.54
N TYR A 105 35.01 26.95 -1.45
CA TYR A 105 34.82 26.75 -2.89
C TYR A 105 36.14 26.19 -3.45
N GLY A 106 36.14 24.94 -3.91
CA GLY A 106 37.29 24.32 -4.55
C GLY A 106 36.85 23.32 -5.61
N THR A 107 37.31 23.52 -6.84
CA THR A 107 37.20 22.59 -7.97
C THR A 107 38.07 21.35 -7.76
N ILE A 108 37.52 20.15 -7.95
CA ILE A 108 38.26 18.88 -7.90
C ILE A 108 38.31 18.29 -9.33
N GLU A 109 39.53 18.17 -9.88
CA GLU A 109 39.84 17.53 -11.15
C GLU A 109 40.52 16.17 -10.90
N GLY A 110 39.99 15.09 -11.50
CA GLY A 110 40.73 13.86 -11.81
C GLY A 110 40.78 12.75 -10.76
N TRP A 111 39.83 11.80 -10.81
CA TRP A 111 40.00 10.45 -10.26
C TRP A 111 39.31 9.40 -11.16
N GLN A 112 40.07 8.41 -11.65
CA GLN A 112 39.57 7.19 -12.30
C GLN A 112 39.64 6.03 -11.29
N ARG A 113 38.55 5.26 -11.13
CA ARG A 113 38.61 3.88 -10.59
C ARG A 113 37.65 2.96 -11.33
N GLU A 114 38.14 1.75 -11.59
CA GLU A 114 37.44 0.60 -12.17
C GLU A 114 36.31 0.13 -11.24
N ILE A 115 35.14 -0.13 -11.84
CA ILE A 115 33.95 -0.67 -11.18
C ILE A 115 33.86 -2.16 -11.53
N MET A 116 33.89 -3.03 -10.52
CA MET A 116 33.54 -4.44 -10.68
C MET A 116 32.02 -4.56 -10.75
N MET A 117 31.51 -5.14 -11.84
CA MET A 117 30.09 -5.42 -12.06
C MET A 117 29.71 -6.81 -11.51
N ASP A 118 28.44 -6.91 -11.10
CA ASP A 118 27.71 -8.12 -10.71
C ASP A 118 27.69 -9.16 -11.87
N PRO A 119 28.01 -10.45 -11.62
CA PRO A 119 28.06 -11.48 -12.65
C PRO A 119 26.71 -12.07 -13.10
N ALA A 120 25.56 -11.50 -12.73
CA ALA A 120 24.24 -12.05 -13.10
C ALA A 120 23.76 -11.76 -14.56
N PHE A 121 24.60 -11.21 -15.43
CA PHE A 121 24.27 -11.00 -16.85
C PHE A 121 24.77 -12.16 -17.73
N PRO A 122 23.92 -12.76 -18.59
CA PRO A 122 24.38 -13.78 -19.55
C PRO A 122 25.38 -13.19 -20.55
N ASP A 123 26.57 -13.80 -20.62
CA ASP A 123 27.79 -13.36 -21.32
C ASP A 123 27.72 -13.24 -22.86
N GLU A 124 26.56 -13.42 -23.51
CA GLU A 124 26.52 -13.56 -24.97
C GLU A 124 26.27 -12.26 -25.77
N GLN A 125 26.20 -11.07 -25.15
CA GLN A 125 26.04 -9.80 -25.90
C GLN A 125 26.99 -8.63 -25.57
N LEU A 126 28.01 -8.79 -24.73
CA LEU A 126 28.92 -7.67 -24.41
C LEU A 126 30.35 -7.93 -24.88
N SER A 127 30.56 -7.87 -26.19
CA SER A 127 31.89 -7.53 -26.70
C SER A 127 31.99 -6.01 -26.85
N THR A 128 32.97 -5.43 -26.14
CA THR A 128 33.42 -4.02 -26.20
C THR A 128 32.48 -2.92 -25.71
N ILE A 129 32.52 -2.62 -24.41
CA ILE A 129 32.33 -1.24 -23.92
C ILE A 129 33.47 -0.92 -22.95
N THR A 130 34.56 -0.36 -23.48
CA THR A 130 35.61 0.31 -22.70
C THR A 130 35.51 1.81 -22.95
N GLY A 131 35.25 2.59 -21.91
CA GLY A 131 35.39 4.05 -21.90
C GLY A 131 34.08 4.84 -22.03
N GLY A 132 33.51 5.25 -20.89
CA GLY A 132 32.49 6.30 -20.82
C GLY A 132 33.07 7.59 -20.23
N LYS A 133 32.78 8.73 -20.87
CA LYS A 133 33.13 10.09 -20.41
C LYS A 133 31.84 10.74 -19.91
N VAL A 134 31.80 11.17 -18.65
CA VAL A 134 30.67 11.96 -18.13
C VAL A 134 30.80 13.38 -18.72
N LEU A 135 29.86 13.77 -19.58
CA LEU A 135 29.74 15.11 -20.16
C LEU A 135 28.54 15.79 -19.53
N TRP A 136 28.75 16.95 -18.88
CA TRP A 136 27.69 17.83 -18.39
C TRP A 136 27.65 19.08 -19.27
N THR A 137 26.53 19.32 -19.92
CA THR A 137 26.26 20.56 -20.66
C THR A 137 24.85 21.02 -20.32
N PRO A 138 24.67 22.06 -19.50
CA PRO A 138 23.41 22.77 -19.47
C PRO A 138 23.29 23.55 -20.78
N ASP A 139 22.25 23.27 -21.57
CA ASP A 139 21.89 24.08 -22.74
C ASP A 139 20.56 24.77 -22.42
N PHE A 140 20.61 26.07 -22.17
CA PHE A 140 19.44 26.90 -22.00
C PHE A 140 19.20 27.64 -23.30
N THR A 141 18.23 27.20 -24.07
CA THR A 141 17.74 27.94 -25.24
C THR A 141 16.70 28.97 -24.78
N GLY A 142 16.58 30.09 -25.50
CA GLY A 142 15.70 31.21 -25.11
C GLY A 142 14.25 30.79 -24.77
N ASP A 143 13.58 31.67 -24.02
CA ASP A 143 12.23 31.52 -23.44
C ASP A 143 12.13 30.56 -22.24
N HIS A 144 13.10 30.61 -21.32
CA HIS A 144 12.98 30.03 -19.96
C HIS A 144 12.88 28.50 -19.88
N GLN A 145 13.31 27.77 -20.92
CA GLN A 145 13.37 26.31 -20.91
C GLN A 145 14.81 25.81 -21.09
N GLY A 146 15.22 24.81 -20.32
CA GLY A 146 16.54 24.17 -20.41
C GLY A 146 16.48 22.68 -20.10
N GLU A 147 17.57 21.95 -20.34
CA GLU A 147 17.63 20.52 -20.00
C GLU A 147 18.97 20.18 -19.32
N ILE A 148 18.95 19.27 -18.34
CA ILE A 148 20.16 18.67 -17.74
C ILE A 148 20.34 17.28 -18.34
N THR A 149 21.42 17.07 -19.09
CA THR A 149 21.73 15.75 -19.68
C THR A 149 22.93 15.08 -18.99
N VAL A 150 22.76 13.83 -18.56
CA VAL A 150 23.75 12.95 -17.94
C VAL A 150 23.90 11.70 -18.79
N THR A 151 25.12 11.39 -19.27
CA THR A 151 25.38 10.16 -20.03
C THR A 151 26.36 9.24 -19.33
N TYR A 152 25.97 7.98 -19.11
CA TYR A 152 26.80 6.94 -18.53
C TYR A 152 26.50 5.57 -19.19
N GLY A 153 27.55 4.86 -19.63
CA GLY A 153 27.39 3.50 -20.18
C GLY A 153 26.52 3.39 -21.45
N GLY A 154 26.37 4.46 -22.23
CA GLY A 154 25.46 4.50 -23.39
C GLY A 154 24.00 4.84 -23.04
N ILE A 155 23.73 5.16 -21.77
CA ILE A 155 22.44 5.64 -21.27
C ILE A 155 22.55 7.14 -21.04
N THR A 156 21.65 7.91 -21.64
CA THR A 156 21.56 9.37 -21.57
C THR A 156 20.28 9.75 -20.84
N ALA A 157 20.36 10.22 -19.60
CA ALA A 157 19.23 10.78 -18.88
C ALA A 157 19.18 12.31 -19.08
N THR A 158 18.03 12.85 -19.44
CA THR A 158 17.77 14.26 -19.72
C THR A 158 16.63 14.72 -18.84
N VAL A 159 16.83 15.80 -18.09
CA VAL A 159 15.81 16.38 -17.21
C VAL A 159 15.41 17.75 -17.77
N PRO A 160 14.19 17.91 -18.29
CA PRO A 160 13.69 19.22 -18.71
C PRO A 160 13.47 20.14 -17.50
N LEU A 161 13.76 21.43 -17.68
CA LEU A 161 13.63 22.51 -16.70
C LEU A 161 12.80 23.64 -17.31
N ASP A 162 11.74 24.07 -16.63
CA ASP A 162 10.97 25.28 -16.96
C ASP A 162 11.17 26.34 -15.87
N ALA A 163 11.56 27.56 -16.24
CA ALA A 163 11.83 28.62 -15.27
C ALA A 163 10.55 29.30 -14.73
N THR A 164 9.36 28.98 -15.24
CA THR A 164 8.10 29.45 -14.65
C THR A 164 7.79 28.81 -13.29
N ASP A 165 8.38 27.64 -12.98
CA ASP A 165 8.33 26.97 -11.67
C ASP A 165 9.27 27.58 -10.62
N ILE A 166 10.06 28.60 -10.99
CA ILE A 166 11.14 29.17 -10.15
C ILE A 166 10.71 30.49 -9.47
N ARG A 167 9.41 30.81 -9.40
CA ARG A 167 8.95 32.05 -8.72
C ARG A 167 9.10 31.93 -7.20
N ASN A 168 10.18 32.55 -6.68
CA ASN A 168 10.44 33.01 -5.29
C ASN A 168 11.87 32.72 -4.77
N GLY A 169 12.91 32.79 -5.60
CA GLY A 169 14.32 32.78 -5.13
C GLY A 169 14.80 31.51 -4.40
N TYR A 170 13.93 30.50 -4.30
CA TYR A 170 14.12 29.14 -3.82
C TYR A 170 13.32 28.21 -4.74
N GLY A 171 13.68 28.18 -6.03
CA GLY A 171 13.05 27.27 -6.98
C GLY A 171 13.56 25.86 -6.79
N TYR A 172 12.80 25.03 -6.07
CA TYR A 172 12.84 23.58 -6.26
C TYR A 172 12.15 23.32 -7.59
N GLY A 173 12.92 23.17 -8.68
CA GLY A 173 12.34 22.76 -9.96
C GLY A 173 11.69 21.40 -9.77
N LEU A 174 10.36 21.35 -9.94
CA LEU A 174 9.61 20.12 -10.04
C LEU A 174 10.07 19.43 -11.31
N VAL A 175 10.76 18.29 -11.17
CA VAL A 175 11.01 17.43 -12.31
C VAL A 175 9.75 16.58 -12.45
N ASP A 176 8.88 16.94 -13.39
CA ASP A 176 7.68 16.14 -13.70
C ASP A 176 8.01 14.89 -14.54
N GLU A 177 9.21 14.88 -15.15
CA GLU A 177 9.61 13.90 -16.13
C GLU A 177 11.13 13.74 -16.19
N VAL A 178 11.64 12.51 -16.14
CA VAL A 178 13.05 12.18 -16.41
C VAL A 178 13.14 11.44 -17.73
N ILE A 179 13.85 11.99 -18.71
CA ILE A 179 13.95 11.44 -20.06
C ILE A 179 15.20 10.55 -20.19
N ILE A 180 15.09 9.23 -20.12
CA ILE A 180 16.24 8.32 -20.26
C ILE A 180 16.29 7.72 -21.68
N ASN A 181 17.31 8.05 -22.48
CA ASN A 181 17.47 7.62 -23.88
C ASN A 181 16.29 8.02 -24.77
N GLY A 182 15.66 9.16 -24.49
CA GLY A 182 14.43 9.61 -25.16
C GLY A 182 13.14 9.06 -24.56
N LEU A 183 13.22 8.22 -23.51
CA LEU A 183 12.08 7.66 -22.78
C LEU A 183 11.65 8.58 -21.64
N ARG A 184 10.40 9.03 -21.66
CA ARG A 184 9.81 9.89 -20.64
C ARG A 184 9.39 9.05 -19.42
N ILE A 185 10.06 9.24 -18.27
CA ILE A 185 9.69 8.61 -17.01
C ILE A 185 8.99 9.66 -16.15
N PRO A 186 7.66 9.55 -15.92
CA PRO A 186 6.98 10.43 -15.00
C PRO A 186 7.52 10.19 -13.59
N THR A 187 8.05 11.24 -12.97
CA THR A 187 8.45 11.24 -11.56
C THR A 187 7.22 11.58 -10.74
N VAL A 188 6.49 10.56 -10.28
CA VAL A 188 5.40 10.84 -9.34
C VAL A 188 5.96 11.11 -7.96
N PHE A 189 5.72 12.35 -7.55
CA PHE A 189 5.95 12.90 -6.23
C PHE A 189 5.02 12.26 -5.21
N MET A 190 5.59 11.76 -4.12
CA MET A 190 4.83 11.43 -2.91
C MET A 190 4.42 12.73 -2.19
N ARG A 191 3.46 13.48 -2.76
CA ARG A 191 2.70 14.42 -1.92
C ARG A 191 1.87 13.56 -0.97
N ARG A 192 2.09 13.76 0.34
CA ARG A 192 1.48 13.04 1.49
C ARG A 192 0.33 12.10 1.11
N PHE A 193 0.54 10.79 1.25
CA PHE A 193 -0.54 9.81 1.22
C PHE A 193 -1.42 9.99 2.46
N GLU A 194 -2.47 10.81 2.37
CA GLU A 194 -3.48 10.98 3.42
C GLU A 194 -4.60 9.93 3.25
N TYR A 195 -4.26 8.64 3.40
CA TYR A 195 -5.16 7.55 3.00
C TYR A 195 -6.19 7.13 4.07
N TRP A 196 -6.12 7.55 5.35
CA TRP A 196 -7.14 7.16 6.36
C TRP A 196 -7.45 8.19 7.44
N SER A 197 -6.72 9.30 7.47
CA SER A 197 -6.99 10.37 8.41
C SER A 197 -6.42 11.68 7.89
N SER A 198 -7.21 12.76 7.92
CA SER A 198 -6.70 14.14 7.88
C SER A 198 -5.92 14.52 9.16
N VAL A 199 -5.50 13.48 9.89
CA VAL A 199 -4.56 13.50 10.99
C VAL A 199 -3.34 12.88 10.35
N ASP A 200 -2.36 13.69 9.96
CA ASP A 200 -1.04 13.19 9.62
C ASP A 200 -0.20 13.31 10.91
N PRO A 201 -0.15 12.24 11.73
CA PRO A 201 0.58 12.28 12.99
C PRO A 201 2.07 11.95 12.77
N LEU A 202 2.47 11.69 11.53
CA LEU A 202 3.87 11.46 11.20
C LEU A 202 4.60 12.80 11.29
N PRO A 203 5.86 12.80 11.75
CA PRO A 203 6.69 13.99 11.64
C PRO A 203 6.71 14.45 10.17
N PRO A 204 6.83 15.75 9.88
CA PRO A 204 6.82 16.27 8.52
C PRO A 204 8.01 15.69 7.74
N CYS A 205 7.78 14.54 7.09
CA CYS A 205 8.71 13.94 6.16
C CYS A 205 8.49 14.67 4.83
N THR A 206 9.46 15.50 4.43
CA THR A 206 9.39 16.15 3.13
C THR A 206 9.65 15.12 2.05
N GLU A 207 9.10 15.32 0.85
CA GLU A 207 9.35 14.46 -0.33
C GLU A 207 10.83 14.16 -0.56
N ASP A 208 11.67 15.17 -0.33
CA ASP A 208 13.13 15.08 -0.42
C ASP A 208 13.70 14.11 0.63
N VAL A 209 13.24 14.19 1.86
CA VAL A 209 13.67 13.27 2.93
C VAL A 209 13.16 11.86 2.67
N THR A 210 11.88 11.71 2.30
CA THR A 210 11.28 10.42 1.94
C THR A 210 12.09 9.75 0.84
N SER A 211 12.37 10.46 -0.26
CA SER A 211 13.16 9.93 -1.37
C SER A 211 14.56 9.51 -0.91
N LYS A 212 15.26 10.36 -0.14
CA LYS A 212 16.61 10.06 0.37
C LYS A 212 16.64 8.81 1.25
N VAL A 213 15.69 8.69 2.18
CA VAL A 213 15.55 7.52 3.05
C VAL A 213 15.28 6.28 2.21
N ALA A 214 14.31 6.35 1.31
CA ALA A 214 13.91 5.26 0.43
C ALA A 214 15.11 4.73 -0.40
N TRP A 215 15.87 5.63 -1.03
CA TRP A 215 17.03 5.27 -1.84
C TRP A 215 18.21 4.74 -1.01
N ALA A 216 18.46 5.30 0.17
CA ALA A 216 19.52 4.84 1.07
C ALA A 216 19.27 3.39 1.55
N GLU A 217 18.02 3.05 1.84
CA GLU A 217 17.62 1.73 2.33
C GLU A 217 17.64 0.61 1.29
N ARG A 218 17.96 0.90 0.03
CA ARG A 218 18.33 -0.16 -0.92
C ARG A 218 19.71 -0.75 -0.61
N GLY A 219 20.54 -0.01 0.11
CA GLY A 219 21.80 -0.52 0.63
C GLY A 219 21.52 -1.50 1.77
N PRO A 220 21.93 -2.78 1.67
CA PRO A 220 21.60 -3.80 2.68
C PRO A 220 22.16 -3.47 4.06
N LEU A 221 23.27 -2.73 4.14
CA LEU A 221 23.84 -2.26 5.40
C LEU A 221 22.99 -1.19 6.09
N ILE A 222 22.43 -0.26 5.32
CA ILE A 222 21.58 0.81 5.86
C ILE A 222 20.26 0.23 6.33
N LEU A 223 19.67 -0.67 5.53
CA LEU A 223 18.48 -1.41 5.92
C LEU A 223 18.72 -2.20 7.21
N ALA A 224 19.80 -2.99 7.28
CA ALA A 224 20.12 -3.77 8.49
C ALA A 224 20.31 -2.89 9.73
N LEU A 225 21.01 -1.75 9.60
CA LEU A 225 21.18 -0.81 10.71
C LEU A 225 19.86 -0.18 11.13
N ARG A 226 19.02 0.25 10.17
CA ARG A 226 17.68 0.79 10.47
C ARG A 226 16.84 -0.25 11.19
N THR A 227 16.85 -1.50 10.73
CA THR A 227 16.13 -2.61 11.34
C THR A 227 16.60 -2.84 12.78
N GLU A 228 17.91 -2.93 13.02
CA GLU A 228 18.48 -3.12 14.37
C GLU A 228 18.06 -1.99 15.32
N LEU A 229 18.18 -0.73 14.88
CA LEU A 229 17.76 0.43 15.69
C LEU A 229 16.26 0.44 16.00
N ALA A 230 15.44 0.06 15.03
CA ALA A 230 13.99 0.00 15.21
C ALA A 230 13.59 -1.12 16.17
N LEU A 231 14.26 -2.28 16.11
CA LEU A 231 14.04 -3.38 17.04
C LEU A 231 14.41 -2.96 18.47
N ASP A 232 15.62 -2.40 18.66
CA ASP A 232 16.09 -1.90 19.95
C ASP A 232 15.12 -0.85 20.54
N GLU A 233 14.69 0.13 19.73
CA GLU A 233 13.75 1.18 20.18
C GLU A 233 12.41 0.59 20.66
N THR A 234 11.88 -0.41 19.95
CA THR A 234 10.61 -1.05 20.36
C THR A 234 10.77 -2.00 21.54
N GLU A 235 11.93 -2.65 21.70
CA GLU A 235 12.23 -3.49 22.87
C GLU A 235 12.36 -2.64 24.13
N ASP A 236 13.12 -1.54 24.07
CA ASP A 236 13.24 -0.58 25.17
C ASP A 236 11.86 0.01 25.55
N ALA A 237 11.06 0.43 24.57
CA ALA A 237 9.71 0.94 24.82
C ALA A 237 8.77 -0.13 25.41
N SER A 238 8.92 -1.38 25.00
CA SER A 238 8.15 -2.51 25.53
C SER A 238 8.48 -2.76 27.02
N ASP A 239 9.76 -2.75 27.38
CA ASP A 239 10.20 -2.93 28.76
C ASP A 239 9.72 -1.76 29.64
N ASP A 240 9.89 -0.51 29.17
CA ASP A 240 9.44 0.67 29.91
C ASP A 240 7.91 0.70 30.08
N MET A 241 7.14 0.31 29.06
CA MET A 241 5.68 0.16 29.19
C MET A 241 5.31 -0.88 30.24
N THR A 242 6.01 -2.02 30.27
CA THR A 242 5.75 -3.09 31.23
C THR A 242 5.93 -2.60 32.67
N ASP A 243 7.04 -1.94 32.96
CA ASP A 243 7.32 -1.36 34.28
C ASP A 243 6.27 -0.30 34.64
N PHE A 244 5.92 0.59 33.70
CA PHE A 244 4.90 1.62 33.92
C PHE A 244 3.52 1.03 34.25
N ILE A 245 3.06 0.01 33.51
CA ILE A 245 1.77 -0.64 33.73
C ILE A 245 1.72 -1.31 35.10
N GLN A 246 2.80 -1.99 35.50
CA GLN A 246 2.87 -2.66 36.81
C GLN A 246 2.83 -1.63 37.95
N ASP A 247 3.57 -0.53 37.84
CA ASP A 247 3.54 0.56 38.81
C ASP A 247 2.16 1.23 38.90
N TRP A 248 1.52 1.45 37.75
CA TRP A 248 0.16 1.98 37.68
C TRP A 248 -0.85 1.04 38.33
N ALA A 249 -0.82 -0.26 38.01
CA ALA A 249 -1.69 -1.27 38.58
C ALA A 249 -1.50 -1.44 40.10
N ALA A 250 -0.28 -1.20 40.61
CA ALA A 250 0.03 -1.18 42.04
C ALA A 250 -0.49 0.07 42.77
N GLY A 251 -0.99 1.09 42.05
CA GLY A 251 -1.41 2.37 42.60
C GLY A 251 -0.25 3.31 42.96
N SER A 252 0.93 3.09 42.39
CA SER A 252 2.14 3.88 42.66
C SER A 252 2.24 5.16 41.82
N GLN A 253 1.45 5.27 40.75
CA GLN A 253 1.42 6.40 39.81
C GLN A 253 0.07 7.15 39.91
N GLU A 254 0.11 8.46 40.17
CA GLU A 254 -1.07 9.30 40.42
C GLU A 254 -1.56 10.16 39.22
N PRO A 255 -1.03 10.01 37.99
CA PRO A 255 -1.82 10.34 36.80
C PRO A 255 -2.07 9.12 35.90
N THR A 256 -3.27 9.05 35.32
CA THR A 256 -3.59 8.16 34.18
C THR A 256 -2.93 8.61 32.88
N ALA A 257 -2.35 9.81 32.83
CA ALA A 257 -1.62 10.30 31.67
C ALA A 257 -0.32 9.53 31.47
N VAL A 258 -0.06 9.10 30.24
CA VAL A 258 1.18 8.42 29.84
C VAL A 258 2.32 9.45 29.82
N PRO A 259 3.44 9.21 30.53
CA PRO A 259 4.54 10.17 30.62
C PRO A 259 5.31 10.33 29.29
N GLU A 260 5.88 11.51 29.09
CA GLU A 260 6.73 11.82 27.93
C GLU A 260 7.97 10.91 27.91
N GLY A 261 8.26 10.35 26.74
CA GLY A 261 9.41 9.45 26.53
C GLY A 261 9.13 7.99 26.87
N LEU A 262 7.94 7.64 27.37
CA LEU A 262 7.54 6.25 27.58
C LEU A 262 7.32 5.48 26.28
N LEU A 263 6.86 6.17 25.24
CA LEU A 263 6.63 5.58 23.92
C LEU A 263 7.56 6.26 22.90
N PRO A 264 7.85 5.59 21.76
CA PRO A 264 8.53 6.19 20.63
C PRO A 264 7.93 7.53 20.21
N ALA A 265 8.76 8.44 19.68
CA ALA A 265 8.35 9.81 19.38
C ALA A 265 7.17 9.89 18.39
N GLY A 266 7.09 8.97 17.43
CA GLY A 266 5.96 8.86 16.50
C GLY A 266 4.65 8.42 17.13
N MET A 267 4.71 7.90 18.35
CA MET A 267 3.58 7.47 19.15
C MET A 267 3.25 8.50 20.24
N GLN A 268 4.04 9.55 20.44
CA GLN A 268 3.80 10.59 21.43
C GLN A 268 4.00 11.98 20.82
N ASN A 269 2.89 12.59 20.37
CA ASN A 269 2.90 13.89 19.72
C ASN A 269 1.59 14.65 19.97
N GLU A 270 1.35 15.74 19.23
CA GLU A 270 0.13 16.56 19.41
C GLU A 270 -1.18 15.83 19.10
N TYR A 271 -1.12 14.78 18.28
CA TYR A 271 -2.25 13.92 17.92
C TYR A 271 -2.32 12.65 18.79
N PHE A 272 -1.16 12.15 19.22
CA PHE A 272 -1.06 10.96 20.07
C PHE A 272 -0.72 11.32 21.51
N GLN A 273 -1.74 11.74 22.25
CA GLN A 273 -1.68 11.95 23.69
C GLN A 273 -2.47 10.84 24.37
N TRP A 274 -1.80 10.05 25.20
CA TRP A 274 -2.35 8.81 25.74
C TRP A 274 -2.71 8.93 27.21
N GLU A 275 -3.68 8.12 27.61
CA GLU A 275 -3.95 7.76 28.99
C GLU A 275 -4.09 6.24 29.13
N ILE A 276 -3.69 5.73 30.28
CA ILE A 276 -3.92 4.35 30.70
C ILE A 276 -5.21 4.29 31.53
N VAL A 277 -6.06 3.32 31.20
CA VAL A 277 -7.31 3.07 31.92
C VAL A 277 -7.47 1.58 32.21
N ASN A 278 -8.32 1.25 33.19
CA ASN A 278 -8.77 -0.12 33.36
C ASN A 278 -9.80 -0.44 32.26
N PRO A 279 -9.61 -1.51 31.46
CA PRO A 279 -10.54 -1.87 30.40
C PRO A 279 -11.96 -2.18 30.93
N ASP A 280 -12.12 -2.54 32.21
CA ASP A 280 -13.42 -2.77 32.81
C ASP A 280 -14.24 -1.48 33.02
N ASP A 281 -13.57 -0.32 33.07
CA ASP A 281 -14.21 0.99 33.28
C ASP A 281 -14.66 1.68 31.98
N ILE A 282 -14.32 1.10 30.82
CA ILE A 282 -14.67 1.63 29.50
C ILE A 282 -15.53 0.63 28.70
N SER A 283 -16.19 1.14 27.66
CA SER A 283 -17.01 0.36 26.74
C SER A 283 -16.36 0.27 25.36
N TRP A 284 -16.86 -0.63 24.50
CA TRP A 284 -16.45 -0.70 23.10
C TRP A 284 -16.63 0.64 22.35
N LYS A 285 -17.58 1.49 22.76
CA LYS A 285 -17.81 2.81 22.14
C LYS A 285 -16.65 3.78 22.35
N ASP A 286 -15.84 3.53 23.38
CA ASP A 286 -14.66 4.30 23.70
C ASP A 286 -13.41 3.77 22.98
N GLN A 287 -13.50 2.60 22.33
CA GLN A 287 -12.38 1.89 21.73
C GLN A 287 -12.39 1.95 20.20
N TRP A 288 -13.56 2.05 19.57
CA TRP A 288 -13.68 1.98 18.11
C TRP A 288 -14.02 3.30 17.45
N ALA A 289 -13.29 3.63 16.39
CA ALA A 289 -13.79 4.50 15.32
C ALA A 289 -14.52 3.61 14.30
N PHE A 290 -15.64 4.08 13.78
CA PHE A 290 -16.50 3.26 12.93
C PHE A 290 -17.04 4.06 11.75
N ARG A 291 -17.13 3.38 10.62
CA ARG A 291 -17.79 3.78 9.39
C ARG A 291 -18.85 2.72 9.03
N PRO A 292 -20.15 3.07 8.97
CA PRO A 292 -21.19 2.12 8.58
C PRO A 292 -21.12 1.76 7.10
N ALA A 293 -21.62 0.57 6.77
CA ALA A 293 -22.07 0.26 5.42
C ALA A 293 -23.19 1.23 5.01
N LEU A 294 -23.26 1.57 3.73
CA LEU A 294 -24.28 2.42 3.14
C LEU A 294 -25.32 1.54 2.46
N GLU A 295 -26.59 1.66 2.86
CA GLU A 295 -27.72 0.97 2.19
C GLU A 295 -27.93 1.45 0.75
N SER A 296 -27.51 2.67 0.44
CA SER A 296 -27.54 3.24 -0.92
C SER A 296 -26.50 4.33 -1.04
N PHE A 297 -25.93 4.47 -2.22
CA PHE A 297 -24.96 5.51 -2.51
C PHE A 297 -25.63 6.90 -2.56
N ASP A 298 -25.06 7.88 -1.86
CA ASP A 298 -25.53 9.27 -1.80
C ASP A 298 -24.35 10.22 -2.06
N TYR A 299 -24.33 10.87 -3.24
CA TYR A 299 -23.29 11.84 -3.63
C TYR A 299 -23.17 13.04 -2.68
N SER A 300 -24.19 13.32 -1.85
CA SER A 300 -24.13 14.38 -0.83
C SER A 300 -23.49 13.93 0.48
N ARG A 301 -23.19 12.63 0.60
CA ARG A 301 -22.61 11.95 1.76
C ARG A 301 -21.54 10.95 1.33
N THR A 302 -20.76 11.29 0.29
CA THR A 302 -19.62 10.47 -0.10
C THR A 302 -18.64 10.48 1.06
N LEU A 303 -18.30 9.30 1.59
CA LEU A 303 -17.33 9.19 2.65
C LEU A 303 -15.93 9.28 2.02
N ASN A 304 -14.97 9.87 2.74
CA ASN A 304 -13.59 9.78 2.30
C ASN A 304 -13.21 8.29 2.16
N LEU A 305 -12.60 7.95 1.03
CA LEU A 305 -11.87 6.70 0.74
C LEU A 305 -12.64 5.50 0.16
N ALA A 306 -11.88 4.73 -0.62
CA ALA A 306 -12.19 3.42 -1.21
C ALA A 306 -12.48 2.37 -0.14
N GLY A 307 -13.68 2.42 0.41
CA GLY A 307 -14.26 1.32 1.17
C GLY A 307 -15.55 0.92 0.49
N ASP A 308 -15.65 -0.35 0.12
CA ASP A 308 -16.87 -0.96 -0.43
C ASP A 308 -18.10 -0.44 0.33
N CYS A 309 -19.11 0.08 -0.39
CA CYS A 309 -20.26 0.71 0.25
C CYS A 309 -21.05 -0.30 1.07
N ASN A 310 -20.93 -1.58 0.74
CA ASN A 310 -21.57 -2.70 1.40
C ASN A 310 -20.79 -3.22 2.62
N THR A 311 -19.69 -2.58 2.99
CA THR A 311 -18.85 -2.99 4.12
C THR A 311 -18.84 -1.93 5.23
N ALA A 312 -19.12 -2.37 6.45
CA ALA A 312 -18.94 -1.60 7.66
C ALA A 312 -17.50 -1.81 8.17
N TYR A 313 -16.82 -0.72 8.50
CA TYR A 313 -15.43 -0.73 8.97
C TYR A 313 -15.35 -0.17 10.38
N ALA A 314 -14.78 -0.92 11.31
CA ALA A 314 -14.33 -0.39 12.59
C ALA A 314 -12.82 -0.50 12.71
N VAL A 315 -12.18 0.54 13.23
CA VAL A 315 -10.74 0.56 13.52
C VAL A 315 -10.51 1.07 14.92
N THR A 316 -9.53 0.49 15.60
CA THR A 316 -8.97 1.06 16.83
C THR A 316 -7.48 1.29 16.63
N ILE A 317 -6.95 2.34 17.23
CA ILE A 317 -5.50 2.54 17.38
C ILE A 317 -5.14 2.09 18.79
N TYR A 318 -4.08 1.30 18.93
CA TYR A 318 -3.61 0.83 20.22
C TYR A 318 -2.07 0.74 20.27
N THR A 319 -1.54 0.58 21.48
CA THR A 319 -0.16 0.16 21.71
C THR A 319 -0.13 -0.80 22.90
N ALA A 320 0.88 -1.67 22.95
CA ALA A 320 1.09 -2.63 24.01
C ALA A 320 2.54 -3.16 23.99
N PRO A 321 3.11 -3.51 25.15
CA PRO A 321 4.42 -4.16 25.20
C PRO A 321 4.35 -5.60 24.66
N TYR A 322 5.49 -6.12 24.23
CA TYR A 322 5.64 -7.51 23.82
C TYR A 322 5.26 -8.48 24.96
N GLY A 323 4.68 -9.62 24.60
CA GLY A 323 4.11 -10.60 25.51
C GLY A 323 2.72 -10.23 26.08
N ALA A 324 2.27 -8.98 25.95
CA ALA A 324 0.91 -8.62 26.31
C ALA A 324 -0.12 -9.30 25.39
N LYS A 325 -1.29 -9.60 25.93
CA LYS A 325 -2.39 -10.27 25.23
C LYS A 325 -3.55 -9.31 25.05
N MET A 326 -3.91 -9.03 23.81
CA MET A 326 -5.17 -8.36 23.46
C MET A 326 -6.26 -9.41 23.31
N THR A 327 -7.24 -9.37 24.20
CA THR A 327 -8.51 -10.10 24.04
C THR A 327 -9.49 -9.26 23.24
N VAL A 328 -10.10 -9.87 22.23
CA VAL A 328 -11.25 -9.37 21.46
C VAL A 328 -12.46 -10.24 21.83
N GLU A 329 -13.47 -9.66 22.48
CA GLU A 329 -14.61 -10.39 23.04
C GLU A 329 -15.93 -9.76 22.61
N GLY A 330 -16.84 -10.56 22.04
CA GLY A 330 -18.10 -10.07 21.49
C GLY A 330 -19.01 -11.17 20.98
N ASP A 331 -20.17 -10.77 20.44
CA ASP A 331 -21.08 -11.68 19.76
C ASP A 331 -20.82 -11.64 18.25
N PHE A 332 -20.93 -12.79 17.59
CA PHE A 332 -20.91 -12.87 16.14
C PHE A 332 -22.03 -11.98 15.55
N PRO A 333 -21.71 -11.09 14.59
CA PRO A 333 -22.72 -10.26 13.93
C PRO A 333 -23.55 -11.07 12.93
N HIS A 334 -24.72 -10.56 12.56
CA HIS A 334 -25.48 -11.05 11.41
C HIS A 334 -25.00 -10.32 10.15
N ALA A 335 -24.13 -10.99 9.42
CA ALA A 335 -23.59 -10.49 8.16
C ALA A 335 -23.20 -11.67 7.26
N ARG A 336 -22.87 -11.40 5.99
CA ARG A 336 -22.32 -12.43 5.10
C ARG A 336 -20.90 -12.83 5.49
N LYS A 337 -20.09 -11.86 5.86
CA LYS A 337 -18.68 -12.03 6.23
C LYS A 337 -18.30 -11.02 7.31
N PHE A 338 -17.50 -11.43 8.29
CA PHE A 338 -16.70 -10.48 9.06
C PHE A 338 -15.27 -10.99 9.26
N ALA A 339 -14.34 -10.05 9.33
CA ALA A 339 -12.92 -10.34 9.55
C ALA A 339 -12.32 -9.36 10.54
N LEU A 340 -11.37 -9.87 11.32
CA LEU A 340 -10.47 -9.07 12.14
C LEU A 340 -9.09 -9.08 11.48
N ALA A 341 -8.41 -7.95 11.51
CA ALA A 341 -7.08 -7.87 10.95
C ALA A 341 -6.22 -6.92 11.79
N CYS A 342 -5.19 -7.49 12.40
CA CYS A 342 -4.37 -6.81 13.38
C CYS A 342 -3.03 -6.44 12.76
N THR A 343 -2.42 -5.36 13.24
CA THR A 343 -1.01 -5.07 12.92
C THR A 343 -0.14 -6.33 13.07
N PRO A 344 0.67 -6.68 12.06
CA PRO A 344 1.51 -7.86 12.13
C PRO A 344 2.62 -7.72 13.18
N PRO A 345 3.19 -8.84 13.66
CA PRO A 345 4.38 -8.83 14.50
C PRO A 345 5.49 -7.93 13.96
N PHE A 346 6.21 -7.24 14.85
CA PHE A 346 7.19 -6.25 14.43
C PHE A 346 8.52 -6.92 14.05
N ASP A 347 8.99 -6.74 12.83
CA ASP A 347 10.27 -7.30 12.38
C ASP A 347 11.33 -6.23 12.01
N GLY A 348 10.96 -4.95 12.07
CA GLY A 348 11.82 -3.81 11.74
C GLY A 348 12.27 -3.76 10.27
N ILE A 349 11.79 -4.65 9.41
CA ILE A 349 12.10 -4.71 7.97
C ILE A 349 10.89 -4.23 7.20
N ASN A 350 9.76 -4.92 7.38
CA ASN A 350 8.52 -4.68 6.66
C ASN A 350 7.86 -3.40 7.15
N VAL A 351 7.34 -2.65 6.19
CA VAL A 351 6.63 -1.40 6.45
C VAL A 351 5.17 -1.75 6.67
N TRP A 352 4.53 -1.08 7.61
CA TRP A 352 3.09 -1.17 7.84
C TRP A 352 2.66 0.17 8.41
N THR A 353 2.06 1.05 7.62
CA THR A 353 1.59 2.35 8.11
C THR A 353 0.61 3.00 7.14
N TYR A 354 -0.58 3.35 7.66
CA TYR A 354 -1.56 4.27 7.05
C TYR A 354 -1.76 4.16 5.53
N GLY A 355 -1.82 2.94 4.97
CA GLY A 355 -1.98 2.73 3.52
C GLY A 355 -0.76 2.22 2.77
N VAL A 356 0.36 2.01 3.46
CA VAL A 356 1.61 1.53 2.86
C VAL A 356 2.08 0.28 3.58
N GLY A 357 2.55 -0.68 2.78
CA GLY A 357 3.31 -1.81 3.25
C GLY A 357 2.52 -3.10 3.36
N GLN A 358 3.07 -4.03 4.13
CA GLN A 358 2.66 -5.43 4.24
C GLN A 358 1.19 -5.60 4.69
N GLY A 359 0.55 -6.69 4.27
CA GLY A 359 -0.73 -7.14 4.82
C GLY A 359 -0.75 -7.35 6.34
N GLU A 360 -1.95 -7.26 6.90
CA GLU A 360 -2.26 -7.44 8.32
C GLU A 360 -2.11 -8.91 8.76
N THR A 361 -2.15 -9.20 10.06
CA THR A 361 -2.41 -10.56 10.56
C THR A 361 -3.91 -10.80 10.55
N PRO A 362 -4.43 -11.59 9.59
CA PRO A 362 -5.86 -11.70 9.36
C PRO A 362 -6.48 -12.84 10.17
N LEU A 363 -7.77 -12.69 10.43
CA LEU A 363 -8.63 -13.67 11.07
C LEU A 363 -10.04 -13.55 10.50
N ILE A 364 -10.52 -14.61 9.87
CA ILE A 364 -11.87 -14.69 9.30
C ILE A 364 -12.86 -15.35 10.24
N ASP A 365 -14.11 -14.92 10.15
CA ASP A 365 -15.26 -15.39 10.92
C ASP A 365 -15.33 -16.91 11.18
N VAL A 366 -15.24 -17.72 10.12
CA VAL A 366 -15.45 -19.17 10.12
C VAL A 366 -14.41 -19.92 10.95
N ASP A 367 -13.23 -19.32 11.13
CA ASP A 367 -12.11 -19.92 11.84
C ASP A 367 -12.09 -19.61 13.33
N ILE A 368 -12.95 -18.70 13.79
CA ILE A 368 -13.08 -18.38 15.21
C ILE A 368 -13.87 -19.49 15.90
N GLU A 369 -13.26 -20.15 16.89
CA GLU A 369 -14.01 -21.06 17.74
C GLU A 369 -14.96 -20.26 18.66
N PRO A 370 -16.27 -20.59 18.69
CA PRO A 370 -17.18 -19.96 19.63
C PRO A 370 -16.86 -20.37 21.06
N GLU A 371 -17.26 -19.54 22.04
CA GLU A 371 -17.17 -19.92 23.45
C GLU A 371 -18.03 -21.16 23.74
N PRO A 372 -17.66 -22.03 24.71
CA PRO A 372 -18.38 -23.27 24.98
C PRO A 372 -19.90 -23.07 25.16
N GLY A 373 -20.68 -23.76 24.32
CA GLY A 373 -22.14 -23.66 24.32
C GLY A 373 -22.71 -22.65 23.32
N HIS A 374 -21.87 -21.86 22.66
CA HIS A 374 -22.26 -20.91 21.61
C HIS A 374 -22.03 -21.49 20.21
N VAL A 375 -22.69 -20.87 19.22
CA VAL A 375 -22.62 -21.23 17.80
C VAL A 375 -21.82 -20.18 17.06
N ASN A 376 -20.91 -20.61 16.18
CA ASN A 376 -20.37 -19.74 15.14
C ASN A 376 -21.31 -19.80 13.92
N PRO A 377 -22.08 -18.73 13.63
CA PRO A 377 -23.08 -18.72 12.57
C PRO A 377 -22.49 -18.65 11.16
N PHE A 378 -21.18 -18.38 11.02
CA PHE A 378 -20.53 -18.22 9.73
C PHE A 378 -20.07 -19.53 9.10
N ARG A 379 -20.04 -20.63 9.87
CA ARG A 379 -19.66 -21.96 9.39
C ARG A 379 -20.68 -22.51 8.40
N ALA A 380 -20.21 -23.24 7.39
CA ALA A 380 -21.05 -23.92 6.43
C ALA A 380 -22.14 -24.77 7.13
N GLY A 381 -23.39 -24.53 6.78
CA GLY A 381 -24.54 -25.24 7.36
C GLY A 381 -24.91 -24.85 8.80
N ALA A 382 -24.23 -23.87 9.41
CA ALA A 382 -24.54 -23.42 10.76
C ALA A 382 -25.87 -22.67 10.85
N ASP A 383 -26.48 -22.69 12.03
CA ASP A 383 -27.67 -21.91 12.35
C ASP A 383 -27.30 -20.44 12.56
N ARG A 384 -27.67 -19.61 11.59
CA ARG A 384 -27.44 -18.16 11.63
C ARG A 384 -28.38 -17.42 12.56
N THR A 385 -29.46 -18.07 13.00
CA THR A 385 -30.44 -17.49 13.93
C THR A 385 -30.09 -17.75 15.39
N ALA A 386 -28.98 -18.44 15.65
CA ALA A 386 -28.54 -18.77 17.00
C ALA A 386 -28.37 -17.50 17.86
N THR A 387 -29.01 -17.48 19.03
CA THR A 387 -28.89 -16.35 19.97
C THR A 387 -27.63 -16.45 20.82
N ASP A 388 -27.20 -17.66 21.15
CA ASP A 388 -25.96 -17.92 21.88
C ASP A 388 -24.82 -18.04 20.85
N ARG A 389 -24.14 -16.93 20.56
CA ARG A 389 -23.12 -16.82 19.51
C ARG A 389 -21.91 -15.96 19.94
N HIS A 390 -21.49 -16.14 21.18
CA HIS A 390 -20.39 -15.40 21.77
C HIS A 390 -19.03 -15.98 21.35
N TYR A 391 -18.03 -15.11 21.20
CA TYR A 391 -16.66 -15.50 20.89
C TYR A 391 -15.64 -14.68 21.69
N LYS A 392 -14.47 -15.29 21.83
CA LYS A 392 -13.28 -14.65 22.38
C LYS A 392 -12.06 -15.05 21.56
N TYR A 393 -11.29 -14.06 21.13
CA TYR A 393 -10.05 -14.27 20.39
C TYR A 393 -8.90 -13.48 21.02
N THR A 394 -7.68 -13.99 20.89
CA THR A 394 -6.47 -13.39 21.46
C THR A 394 -5.46 -13.05 20.37
N PHE A 395 -4.94 -11.83 20.42
CA PHE A 395 -3.70 -11.45 19.75
C PHE A 395 -2.60 -11.26 20.80
N GLU A 396 -1.49 -11.98 20.68
CA GLU A 396 -0.33 -11.82 21.56
C GLU A 396 0.72 -10.96 20.88
N MET A 397 1.20 -9.92 21.56
CA MET A 397 2.15 -8.96 21.02
C MET A 397 3.54 -9.59 20.93
N ALA A 398 4.17 -9.54 19.76
CA ALA A 398 5.47 -10.15 19.52
C ALA A 398 6.32 -9.36 18.52
N GLN A 399 7.61 -9.56 18.67
CA GLN A 399 8.64 -9.21 17.70
C GLN A 399 9.04 -10.46 16.91
N GLY A 400 9.37 -10.28 15.63
CA GLY A 400 9.84 -11.34 14.73
C GLY A 400 9.11 -11.35 13.40
N ASN A 401 9.59 -12.19 12.47
CA ASN A 401 8.97 -12.35 11.16
C ASN A 401 7.49 -12.75 11.32
N PRO A 402 6.53 -11.99 10.76
CA PRO A 402 5.10 -12.21 10.94
C PRO A 402 4.62 -13.61 10.57
N VAL A 403 5.21 -14.20 9.53
CA VAL A 403 4.87 -15.54 9.04
C VAL A 403 5.37 -16.58 10.03
N ASP A 404 6.66 -16.55 10.37
CA ASP A 404 7.28 -17.56 11.22
C ASP A 404 6.61 -17.63 12.61
N VAL A 405 6.33 -16.48 13.23
CA VAL A 405 5.77 -16.45 14.59
C VAL A 405 4.30 -16.86 14.62
N ASN A 406 3.53 -16.54 13.57
CA ASN A 406 2.14 -17.00 13.46
C ASN A 406 2.05 -18.48 13.08
N GLU A 407 2.92 -18.98 12.21
CA GLU A 407 3.02 -20.41 11.90
C GLU A 407 3.37 -21.25 13.14
N ALA A 408 4.13 -20.69 14.08
CA ALA A 408 4.48 -21.38 15.31
C ALA A 408 3.29 -21.61 16.25
N VAL A 409 2.32 -20.70 16.29
CA VAL A 409 1.13 -20.77 17.17
C VAL A 409 -0.11 -21.31 16.46
N ALA A 410 -0.21 -21.07 15.16
CA ALA A 410 -1.28 -21.53 14.29
C ALA A 410 -0.67 -22.05 12.98
N PRO A 411 -0.25 -23.33 12.93
CA PRO A 411 0.37 -23.89 11.72
C PRO A 411 -0.57 -23.88 10.50
N GLY A 412 -0.05 -23.48 9.34
CA GLY A 412 -0.78 -23.37 8.07
C GLY A 412 -1.58 -22.08 7.89
N SER A 413 -1.40 -21.12 8.80
CA SER A 413 -2.19 -19.90 8.92
C SER A 413 -1.71 -18.72 8.09
N MET A 414 -0.47 -18.79 7.61
CA MET A 414 0.23 -17.78 6.84
C MET A 414 0.92 -18.37 5.60
N LEU A 415 0.73 -19.64 5.24
CA LEU A 415 1.46 -20.26 4.11
C LEU A 415 0.92 -19.84 2.74
N GLU A 416 1.81 -19.65 1.75
CA GLU A 416 1.51 -19.13 0.39
C GLU A 416 0.74 -20.03 -0.56
N THR A 417 0.65 -21.34 -0.32
CA THR A 417 0.09 -22.22 -1.34
C THR A 417 -0.76 -23.34 -0.73
N PRO A 418 -2.10 -23.16 -0.75
CA PRO A 418 -2.80 -21.89 -1.05
C PRO A 418 -2.60 -20.89 0.10
N LEU A 419 -2.39 -19.61 -0.21
CA LEU A 419 -2.56 -18.52 0.76
C LEU A 419 -4.01 -18.54 1.17
N ARG A 420 -4.24 -19.19 2.31
CA ARG A 420 -5.59 -19.32 2.85
C ARG A 420 -5.86 -18.22 3.84
N TYR A 421 -4.82 -17.76 4.53
CA TYR A 421 -4.97 -16.98 5.76
C TYR A 421 -5.96 -17.64 6.75
N ARG A 422 -6.23 -18.94 6.55
CA ARG A 422 -7.23 -19.73 7.26
C ARG A 422 -6.54 -20.48 8.38
N THR A 423 -7.23 -20.61 9.49
CA THR A 423 -6.82 -21.40 10.65
C THR A 423 -7.93 -22.31 11.13
N PRO A 424 -8.42 -23.23 10.28
CA PRO A 424 -9.53 -24.08 10.65
C PRO A 424 -9.12 -24.96 11.83
N GLY A 425 -9.79 -24.79 12.96
CA GLY A 425 -9.48 -25.53 14.18
C GLY A 425 -8.28 -24.99 14.97
N ASN A 426 -7.94 -23.69 14.84
CA ASN A 426 -7.14 -23.00 15.84
C ASN A 426 -7.94 -22.91 17.15
N THR A 427 -7.94 -24.00 17.90
CA THR A 427 -8.72 -24.16 19.14
C THR A 427 -8.29 -23.21 20.25
N ASP A 428 -7.10 -22.65 20.12
CA ASP A 428 -6.56 -21.70 21.10
C ASP A 428 -7.01 -20.26 20.80
N ASN A 429 -7.67 -20.03 19.65
CA ASN A 429 -8.13 -18.71 19.19
C ASN A 429 -7.02 -17.64 19.36
N LEU A 430 -5.82 -17.95 18.86
CA LEU A 430 -4.63 -17.15 19.07
C LEU A 430 -3.95 -16.79 17.74
N ARG A 431 -3.55 -15.52 17.58
CA ARG A 431 -2.57 -15.05 16.59
C ARG A 431 -1.51 -14.21 17.29
N MET A 432 -0.38 -14.01 16.61
CA MET A 432 0.64 -13.05 17.02
C MET A 432 0.41 -11.72 16.29
N ALA A 433 0.58 -10.60 16.99
CA ALA A 433 0.44 -9.24 16.46
C ALA A 433 1.55 -8.34 17.03
N SER A 434 1.48 -7.03 16.82
CA SER A 434 2.36 -6.05 17.46
C SER A 434 1.59 -4.87 18.03
N GLY A 435 2.16 -4.21 19.06
CA GLY A 435 1.74 -2.89 19.54
C GLY A 435 2.43 -1.73 18.80
N PHE A 436 3.37 -2.05 17.90
CA PHE A 436 4.23 -1.13 17.17
C PHE A 436 4.18 -1.38 15.67
N THR A 437 4.43 -0.33 14.92
CA THR A 437 4.45 -0.33 13.46
C THR A 437 5.57 0.53 12.95
N LEU A 438 5.95 0.36 11.68
CA LEU A 438 7.01 1.14 11.06
C LEU A 438 6.48 1.85 9.81
N SER A 439 6.66 3.17 9.78
CA SER A 439 6.19 4.01 8.68
C SER A 439 6.95 3.89 7.37
N GLY A 440 8.09 3.20 7.41
CA GLY A 440 9.01 3.14 6.29
C GLY A 440 9.44 4.54 5.83
N PRO A 441 9.95 4.65 4.58
CA PRO A 441 10.43 5.91 4.05
C PRO A 441 9.38 7.03 4.03
N VAL A 442 8.11 6.69 3.82
CA VAL A 442 6.99 7.66 3.72
C VAL A 442 6.83 8.46 5.02
N GLY A 443 6.97 7.80 6.18
CA GLY A 443 6.97 8.47 7.48
C GLY A 443 8.35 8.63 8.12
N CYS A 444 9.43 8.67 7.33
CA CYS A 444 10.79 8.86 7.84
C CYS A 444 11.24 7.75 8.83
N ASN A 445 10.80 6.51 8.61
CA ASN A 445 11.03 5.33 9.46
C ASN A 445 10.63 5.54 10.92
N THR A 446 9.58 6.31 11.14
CA THR A 446 9.06 6.57 12.46
C THR A 446 8.28 5.36 12.96
N ILE A 447 8.50 4.98 14.22
CA ILE A 447 7.65 3.99 14.90
C ILE A 447 6.29 4.62 15.21
N THR A 448 5.22 3.95 14.80
CA THR A 448 3.85 4.41 14.99
C THR A 448 3.00 3.40 15.75
N PRO A 449 1.84 3.83 16.31
CA PRO A 449 0.96 2.90 17.01
C PRO A 449 0.35 1.85 16.08
N ALA A 450 0.03 0.69 16.64
CA ALA A 450 -0.67 -0.39 15.95
C ALA A 450 -2.16 -0.07 15.74
N GLN A 451 -2.79 -0.81 14.83
CA GLN A 451 -4.24 -0.79 14.63
C GLN A 451 -4.81 -2.21 14.57
N LEU A 452 -6.08 -2.30 14.94
CA LEU A 452 -6.91 -3.47 14.72
C LEU A 452 -8.12 -3.03 13.91
N TRP A 453 -8.35 -3.74 12.81
CA TRP A 453 -9.48 -3.55 11.92
C TRP A 453 -10.52 -4.64 12.15
N LEU A 454 -11.78 -4.24 12.07
CA LEU A 454 -12.93 -5.10 11.92
C LEU A 454 -13.63 -4.70 10.63
N ARG A 455 -13.77 -5.66 9.71
CA ARG A 455 -14.49 -5.49 8.45
C ARG A 455 -15.74 -6.36 8.50
N MET A 456 -16.91 -5.77 8.30
CA MET A 456 -18.19 -6.48 8.29
C MET A 456 -18.87 -6.25 6.94
N VAL A 457 -18.91 -7.29 6.13
CA VAL A 457 -19.35 -7.22 4.73
C VAL A 457 -20.78 -7.72 4.64
N ARG A 458 -21.65 -6.91 4.01
CA ARG A 458 -23.09 -7.16 3.87
C ARG A 458 -23.76 -7.59 5.18
N PRO A 459 -23.91 -6.68 6.17
CA PRO A 459 -24.84 -6.90 7.28
C PRO A 459 -26.23 -7.28 6.77
N ASP A 460 -26.94 -8.11 7.53
CA ASP A 460 -28.27 -8.59 7.13
C ASP A 460 -29.29 -7.43 7.08
N GLU A 461 -30.28 -7.54 6.18
CA GLU A 461 -31.32 -6.53 6.03
C GLU A 461 -32.17 -6.44 7.31
N GLY A 462 -32.40 -5.21 7.77
CA GLY A 462 -33.19 -4.93 8.96
C GLY A 462 -32.41 -5.00 10.29
N THR A 463 -31.12 -5.33 10.26
CA THR A 463 -30.23 -5.17 11.41
C THR A 463 -29.62 -3.76 11.45
N ASP A 464 -29.02 -3.39 12.57
CA ASP A 464 -28.15 -2.22 12.60
C ASP A 464 -26.91 -2.40 11.68
N PRO A 465 -26.13 -1.33 11.40
CA PRO A 465 -24.92 -1.43 10.58
C PRO A 465 -23.80 -2.34 11.14
N PHE A 466 -24.01 -2.95 12.31
CA PHE A 466 -23.12 -3.90 12.97
C PHE A 466 -23.71 -5.33 12.99
N GLY A 467 -24.78 -5.59 12.25
CA GLY A 467 -25.39 -6.92 12.22
C GLY A 467 -26.10 -7.30 13.52
N ASP A 468 -26.68 -6.33 14.24
CA ASP A 468 -27.35 -6.52 15.53
C ASP A 468 -26.44 -7.15 16.61
N ALA A 469 -25.14 -6.87 16.54
CA ALA A 469 -24.16 -7.18 17.57
C ALA A 469 -23.36 -5.92 17.93
N PRO A 470 -23.14 -5.61 19.22
CA PRO A 470 -22.21 -4.57 19.59
C PRO A 470 -20.80 -4.89 19.06
N LEU A 471 -20.02 -3.86 18.70
CA LEU A 471 -18.61 -4.07 18.39
C LEU A 471 -17.91 -4.74 19.59
N PRO A 472 -16.92 -5.62 19.33
CA PRO A 472 -16.28 -6.38 20.39
C PRO A 472 -15.56 -5.46 21.37
N LYS A 473 -15.62 -5.81 22.66
CA LYS A 473 -14.85 -5.14 23.69
C LYS A 473 -13.40 -5.63 23.63
N LEU A 474 -12.47 -4.71 23.79
CA LEU A 474 -11.04 -4.99 23.80
C LEU A 474 -10.47 -4.89 25.22
N SER A 475 -9.52 -5.76 25.56
CA SER A 475 -8.72 -5.63 26.78
C SER A 475 -7.31 -6.12 26.56
N LEU A 476 -6.31 -5.40 27.09
CA LEU A 476 -4.93 -5.85 27.12
C LEU A 476 -4.59 -6.38 28.52
N GLU A 477 -3.76 -7.42 28.57
CA GLU A 477 -3.29 -8.04 29.81
C GLU A 477 -1.80 -8.37 29.69
N LEU A 478 -0.99 -7.98 30.69
CA LEU A 478 0.41 -8.39 30.78
C LEU A 478 0.52 -9.89 31.11
N PRO A 479 1.66 -10.56 30.82
CA PRO A 479 1.89 -11.94 31.26
C PRO A 479 1.74 -12.16 32.78
N THR A 480 1.91 -11.10 33.57
CA THR A 480 1.77 -11.09 35.03
C THR A 480 0.32 -10.92 35.51
N GLY A 481 -0.63 -10.61 34.62
CA GLY A 481 -2.09 -10.59 34.87
C GLY A 481 -2.70 -9.20 35.05
N GLU A 482 -1.90 -8.13 34.99
CA GLU A 482 -2.39 -6.75 35.06
C GLU A 482 -3.13 -6.40 33.77
N LYS A 483 -4.40 -6.00 33.91
CA LYS A 483 -5.23 -5.53 32.80
C LYS A 483 -5.10 -4.04 32.60
N PHE A 484 -4.98 -3.62 31.36
CA PHE A 484 -4.84 -2.22 30.98
C PHE A 484 -5.45 -1.94 29.61
N TRP A 485 -5.59 -0.66 29.30
CA TRP A 485 -5.87 -0.18 27.96
C TRP A 485 -5.25 1.20 27.81
N PHE A 486 -4.34 1.36 26.84
CA PHE A 486 -3.90 2.67 26.40
C PHE A 486 -4.92 3.21 25.42
N ARG A 487 -5.53 4.36 25.75
CA ARG A 487 -6.39 5.09 24.81
C ARG A 487 -5.89 6.50 24.59
N LEU A 488 -6.24 7.07 23.45
CA LEU A 488 -6.06 8.48 23.21
C LEU A 488 -6.95 9.29 24.16
N GLN A 489 -6.45 10.43 24.61
CA GLN A 489 -7.25 11.40 25.35
C GLN A 489 -8.49 11.79 24.53
N GLU A 490 -9.61 12.05 25.23
CA GLU A 490 -10.93 12.16 24.58
C GLU A 490 -10.99 13.22 23.46
N ASP A 491 -10.27 14.34 23.58
CA ASP A 491 -10.23 15.36 22.53
C ASP A 491 -9.52 14.86 21.26
N LYS A 492 -8.43 14.08 21.43
CA LYS A 492 -7.70 13.44 20.32
C LYS A 492 -8.53 12.33 19.70
N TRP A 493 -9.18 11.53 20.53
CA TRP A 493 -10.04 10.44 20.06
C TRP A 493 -11.29 10.95 19.34
N ALA A 494 -11.92 12.01 19.85
CA ALA A 494 -13.03 12.67 19.18
C ALA A 494 -12.60 13.29 17.84
N TYR A 495 -11.39 13.86 17.76
CA TYR A 495 -10.82 14.32 16.50
C TYR A 495 -10.65 13.18 15.50
N TYR A 496 -10.02 12.07 15.92
CA TYR A 496 -9.82 10.89 15.07
C TYR A 496 -11.14 10.30 14.55
N ARG A 497 -12.15 10.10 15.41
CA ARG A 497 -13.47 9.60 15.01
C ARG A 497 -14.20 10.53 14.02
N ARG A 498 -13.99 11.84 14.15
CA ARG A 498 -14.54 12.83 13.22
C ARG A 498 -13.85 12.74 11.87
N THR A 499 -12.53 12.61 11.83
CA THR A 499 -11.77 12.51 10.57
C THR A 499 -12.03 11.20 9.82
N TRP A 500 -12.40 10.14 10.55
CA TRP A 500 -12.82 8.86 9.98
C TRP A 500 -14.16 8.94 9.21
N ASN A 501 -15.04 9.88 9.56
CA ASN A 501 -16.39 10.00 9.01
C ASN A 501 -16.58 11.32 8.23
N VAL A 502 -15.53 11.79 7.55
CA VAL A 502 -15.60 13.03 6.77
C VAL A 502 -16.40 12.78 5.49
N ASN A 503 -17.50 13.51 5.34
CA ASN A 503 -18.19 13.63 4.06
C ASN A 503 -17.35 14.50 3.12
N LEU A 504 -17.12 14.00 1.91
CA LEU A 504 -16.50 14.71 0.82
C LEU A 504 -17.47 15.72 0.22
N ASP A 505 -16.97 16.93 -0.01
CA ASP A 505 -17.67 17.87 -0.88
C ASP A 505 -17.27 17.58 -2.33
N MET A 506 -18.11 16.78 -3.01
CA MET A 506 -17.90 16.36 -4.39
C MET A 506 -17.88 17.54 -5.39
N THR A 507 -18.28 18.75 -4.98
CA THR A 507 -18.18 19.93 -5.86
C THR A 507 -16.73 20.33 -6.16
N TYR A 508 -15.77 19.91 -5.32
CA TYR A 508 -14.34 20.15 -5.51
C TYR A 508 -13.66 19.14 -6.47
N LEU A 509 -14.31 18.02 -6.79
CA LEU A 509 -13.75 16.96 -7.64
C LEU A 509 -14.07 17.14 -9.13
N GLN A 510 -14.63 18.29 -9.52
CA GLN A 510 -14.86 18.61 -10.93
C GLN A 510 -13.54 18.91 -11.63
N THR A 511 -12.89 17.89 -12.17
CA THR A 511 -11.82 18.09 -13.14
C THR A 511 -12.45 18.54 -14.46
N THR A 512 -12.14 19.77 -14.90
CA THR A 512 -12.57 20.29 -16.20
C THR A 512 -11.75 19.74 -17.36
N GLU A 513 -10.67 19.01 -17.07
CA GLU A 513 -9.84 18.41 -18.10
C GLU A 513 -10.39 17.03 -18.48
N ASN A 514 -11.15 17.01 -19.58
CA ASN A 514 -11.19 15.87 -20.49
C ASN A 514 -9.77 15.66 -21.06
N ARG A 515 -8.77 15.35 -20.23
CA ARG A 515 -7.63 14.59 -20.74
C ARG A 515 -8.22 13.23 -21.02
N VAL A 516 -8.70 13.08 -22.25
CA VAL A 516 -9.00 11.80 -22.87
C VAL A 516 -7.69 11.03 -22.77
N LEU A 517 -7.50 10.32 -21.66
CA LEU A 517 -6.80 9.06 -21.73
C LEU A 517 -7.52 8.33 -22.84
N GLN A 518 -6.79 8.04 -23.92
CA GLN A 518 -7.29 7.19 -24.99
C GLN A 518 -8.06 6.06 -24.28
N PRO A 519 -9.34 5.85 -24.64
CA PRO A 519 -10.05 4.70 -24.15
C PRO A 519 -9.10 3.52 -24.26
N TRP A 520 -8.86 2.84 -23.15
CA TRP A 520 -7.94 1.71 -23.13
C TRP A 520 -8.40 0.78 -24.24
N ASP A 521 -7.49 0.20 -25.02
CA ASP A 521 -7.90 -0.60 -26.18
C ASP A 521 -9.05 -1.55 -25.81
N SER A 522 -10.02 -1.70 -26.70
CA SER A 522 -11.18 -2.56 -26.53
C SER A 522 -10.82 -3.98 -26.10
N ASP A 523 -9.59 -4.42 -26.39
CA ASP A 523 -9.00 -5.70 -26.00
C ASP A 523 -8.54 -5.79 -24.53
N VAL A 524 -8.51 -4.69 -23.77
CA VAL A 524 -8.01 -4.63 -22.38
C VAL A 524 -9.15 -4.75 -21.35
N GLY A 525 -9.10 -5.84 -20.59
CA GLY A 525 -9.97 -6.17 -19.48
C GLY A 525 -9.43 -5.62 -18.16
N PHE A 526 -9.26 -6.48 -17.15
CA PHE A 526 -8.93 -6.07 -15.78
C PHE A 526 -7.51 -6.44 -15.36
N HIS A 527 -6.93 -5.61 -14.51
CA HIS A 527 -5.62 -5.79 -13.92
C HIS A 527 -5.76 -6.37 -12.52
N MET A 528 -4.97 -7.39 -12.19
CA MET A 528 -4.82 -7.84 -10.81
C MET A 528 -4.14 -6.74 -9.98
N MET A 529 -4.58 -6.57 -8.73
CA MET A 529 -3.94 -5.66 -7.77
C MET A 529 -3.18 -6.46 -6.72
N PHE A 530 -1.88 -6.20 -6.59
CA PHE A 530 -1.02 -6.77 -5.54
C PHE A 530 -0.64 -5.67 -4.54
N GLY A 531 -1.63 -5.20 -3.80
CA GLY A 531 -1.49 -4.06 -2.89
C GLY A 531 -1.78 -2.71 -3.54
N ILE A 532 -2.28 -1.79 -2.71
CA ILE A 532 -2.79 -0.50 -3.17
C ILE A 532 -1.71 0.42 -3.72
N VAL A 533 -0.50 0.37 -3.15
CA VAL A 533 0.62 1.22 -3.57
C VAL A 533 1.11 0.82 -4.96
N LEU A 534 1.27 -0.48 -5.22
CA LEU A 534 1.60 -0.95 -6.56
C LEU A 534 0.47 -0.65 -7.54
N GLY A 535 -0.78 -0.94 -7.20
CA GLY A 535 -1.94 -0.67 -8.07
C GLY A 535 -2.01 0.80 -8.49
N ALA A 536 -1.90 1.73 -7.53
CA ALA A 536 -1.87 3.17 -7.81
C ALA A 536 -0.68 3.55 -8.70
N GLN A 537 0.50 2.96 -8.48
CA GLN A 537 1.68 3.25 -9.29
C GLN A 537 1.58 2.70 -10.72
N GLU A 538 1.08 1.48 -10.89
CA GLU A 538 0.82 0.89 -12.21
C GLU A 538 -0.19 1.72 -12.98
N GLU A 539 -1.27 2.12 -12.31
CA GLU A 539 -2.30 3.00 -12.86
C GLU A 539 -1.72 4.32 -13.36
N ILE A 540 -0.97 5.01 -12.52
CA ILE A 540 -0.29 6.27 -12.84
C ILE A 540 0.58 6.13 -14.09
N VAL A 541 1.38 5.08 -14.17
CA VAL A 541 2.28 4.84 -15.29
C VAL A 541 1.49 4.62 -16.58
N MET A 542 0.48 3.75 -16.54
CA MET A 542 -0.38 3.46 -17.70
C MET A 542 -1.13 4.71 -18.19
N ARG A 543 -1.51 5.61 -17.29
CA ARG A 543 -2.22 6.87 -17.62
C ARG A 543 -1.32 7.90 -18.30
N TRP A 544 -0.09 8.08 -17.83
CA TRP A 544 0.75 9.20 -18.26
C TRP A 544 1.23 9.08 -19.72
N ASP A 545 1.49 7.85 -20.16
CA ASP A 545 1.93 7.57 -21.52
C ASP A 545 1.41 6.20 -21.96
N PRO A 546 0.46 6.12 -22.90
CA PRO A 546 -0.05 4.83 -23.42
C PRO A 546 1.05 3.95 -24.03
N THR A 547 2.17 4.53 -24.49
CA THR A 547 3.30 3.74 -25.01
C THR A 547 4.05 3.01 -23.89
N SER A 548 3.92 3.47 -22.64
CA SER A 548 4.53 2.85 -21.47
C SER A 548 3.91 1.50 -21.10
N ILE A 549 2.70 1.18 -21.59
CA ILE A 549 1.97 -0.05 -21.25
C ILE A 549 2.75 -1.33 -21.61
N THR A 550 3.63 -1.23 -22.62
CA THR A 550 4.53 -2.31 -23.05
C THR A 550 6.00 -2.06 -22.73
N ASP A 551 6.34 -0.92 -22.14
CA ASP A 551 7.72 -0.53 -21.87
C ASP A 551 8.31 -1.28 -20.66
N PRO A 552 9.37 -2.09 -20.84
CA PRO A 552 10.03 -2.79 -19.75
C PRO A 552 10.60 -1.86 -18.66
N LEU A 553 10.99 -0.63 -19.00
CA LEU A 553 11.54 0.33 -18.05
C LEU A 553 10.45 0.99 -17.20
N ALA A 554 9.32 1.36 -17.79
CA ALA A 554 8.14 1.81 -17.06
C ALA A 554 7.65 0.76 -16.05
N LYS A 555 7.54 -0.50 -16.49
CA LYS A 555 7.23 -1.64 -15.61
C LYS A 555 8.27 -1.81 -14.50
N LEU A 556 9.55 -1.68 -14.81
CA LEU A 556 10.63 -1.74 -13.82
C LEU A 556 10.51 -0.61 -12.80
N GLY A 557 10.25 0.60 -13.26
CA GLY A 557 10.03 1.77 -12.41
C GLY A 557 8.90 1.56 -11.41
N ALA A 558 7.75 1.08 -11.87
CA ALA A 558 6.57 0.84 -11.02
C ALA A 558 6.86 -0.14 -9.88
N ARG A 559 7.33 -1.35 -10.20
CA ARG A 559 7.63 -2.39 -9.19
C ARG A 559 8.80 -2.02 -8.28
N THR A 560 9.77 -1.28 -8.82
CA THR A 560 10.93 -0.80 -8.05
C THR A 560 10.53 0.30 -7.07
N PHE A 561 9.60 1.18 -7.47
CA PHE A 561 9.05 2.22 -6.61
C PHE A 561 8.31 1.59 -5.43
N ASP A 562 7.35 0.70 -5.71
CA ASP A 562 6.57 0.02 -4.67
C ASP A 562 7.48 -0.66 -3.66
N ASN A 563 8.41 -1.50 -4.11
CA ASN A 563 9.39 -2.14 -3.24
C ASN A 563 10.17 -1.16 -2.36
N THR A 564 10.51 0.01 -2.89
CA THR A 564 11.29 0.98 -2.12
C THR A 564 10.47 1.57 -0.98
N VAL A 565 9.18 1.83 -1.21
CA VAL A 565 8.30 2.53 -0.25
C VAL A 565 7.54 1.59 0.69
N SER A 566 7.16 0.42 0.20
CA SER A 566 6.30 -0.56 0.89
C SER A 566 7.05 -1.82 1.32
N LYS A 567 8.27 -2.05 0.79
CA LYS A 567 9.05 -3.29 0.97
C LYS A 567 8.32 -4.55 0.51
N GLN A 568 7.49 -4.41 -0.53
CA GLN A 568 6.80 -5.53 -1.15
C GLN A 568 7.33 -5.87 -2.54
N GLY A 569 6.98 -7.07 -3.00
CA GLY A 569 7.25 -7.54 -4.35
C GLY A 569 7.33 -9.07 -4.41
N TYR A 570 7.03 -9.66 -5.57
CA TYR A 570 7.03 -11.12 -5.74
C TYR A 570 8.39 -11.80 -5.46
N TRP A 571 9.49 -11.04 -5.42
CA TRP A 571 10.84 -11.52 -5.13
C TRP A 571 11.28 -11.30 -3.67
N GLU A 572 10.49 -10.60 -2.86
CA GLU A 572 10.79 -10.38 -1.46
C GLU A 572 10.55 -11.67 -0.65
N PRO A 573 11.23 -11.85 0.49
CA PRO A 573 10.89 -12.93 1.39
C PRO A 573 9.52 -12.68 2.04
N PRO A 574 8.80 -13.75 2.42
CA PRO A 574 7.59 -13.63 3.23
C PRO A 574 7.81 -12.79 4.48
N PRO A 575 6.87 -11.91 4.83
CA PRO A 575 5.57 -11.65 4.19
C PRO A 575 5.59 -10.64 3.02
N GLY A 576 6.74 -10.07 2.63
CA GLY A 576 6.81 -9.01 1.63
C GLY A 576 6.35 -9.41 0.21
N ASN A 577 6.22 -10.71 -0.06
CA ASN A 577 5.70 -11.25 -1.31
C ASN A 577 4.22 -11.65 -1.28
N TYR A 578 3.52 -11.45 -0.16
CA TYR A 578 2.12 -11.89 -0.03
C TYR A 578 1.18 -10.94 -0.77
N GLU A 579 0.15 -11.50 -1.40
CA GLU A 579 -0.94 -10.74 -2.02
C GLU A 579 -1.79 -10.09 -0.93
N ASP A 580 -1.33 -8.92 -0.46
CA ASP A 580 -2.14 -7.78 -0.01
C ASP A 580 -1.30 -6.79 0.79
N SER A 581 -1.71 -5.52 0.74
CA SER A 581 -1.11 -4.44 1.55
C SER A 581 -1.90 -4.15 2.82
N ALA A 582 -1.34 -3.35 3.75
CA ALA A 582 -1.83 -2.99 5.08
C ALA A 582 -3.30 -2.49 5.22
N THR A 583 -4.03 -2.35 4.12
CA THR A 583 -5.41 -1.84 4.08
C THR A 583 -6.37 -2.70 3.27
N CYS A 584 -5.85 -3.63 2.47
CA CYS A 584 -6.67 -4.58 1.73
C CYS A 584 -7.14 -5.70 2.69
N ASP A 585 -8.26 -6.33 2.36
CA ASP A 585 -8.75 -7.49 3.08
C ASP A 585 -8.12 -8.75 2.47
N PRO A 586 -7.26 -9.50 3.20
CA PRO A 586 -6.50 -10.64 2.66
C PRO A 586 -7.35 -11.81 2.12
N TYR A 587 -8.67 -11.76 2.32
CA TYR A 587 -9.62 -12.72 1.76
C TYR A 587 -10.36 -12.19 0.52
N ASN A 588 -9.95 -11.06 -0.03
CA ASN A 588 -10.48 -10.46 -1.25
C ASN A 588 -9.37 -10.36 -2.30
N HIS A 589 -9.64 -10.86 -3.49
CA HIS A 589 -8.79 -10.64 -4.67
C HIS A 589 -9.33 -9.46 -5.45
N TYR A 590 -8.48 -8.47 -5.69
CA TYR A 590 -8.87 -7.19 -6.25
C TYR A 590 -8.48 -7.10 -7.73
N PHE A 591 -9.44 -6.68 -8.56
CA PHE A 591 -9.22 -6.41 -9.98
C PHE A 591 -9.66 -5.00 -10.31
N TRP A 592 -8.83 -4.27 -11.03
CA TRP A 592 -9.11 -2.88 -11.35
C TRP A 592 -8.98 -2.62 -12.84
N ARG A 593 -9.72 -1.62 -13.32
CA ARG A 593 -9.65 -1.14 -14.69
C ARG A 593 -9.94 0.36 -14.72
N PRO A 594 -8.94 1.21 -15.00
CA PRO A 594 -9.15 2.62 -15.24
C PRO A 594 -9.92 2.80 -16.53
N THR A 595 -10.83 3.76 -16.55
CA THR A 595 -11.66 4.01 -17.71
C THR A 595 -12.24 5.42 -17.69
N THR A 596 -12.71 5.85 -18.85
CA THR A 596 -13.33 7.16 -19.07
C THR A 596 -14.65 6.97 -19.79
N ILE A 597 -15.60 7.89 -19.55
CA ILE A 597 -16.83 7.99 -20.34
C ILE A 597 -16.90 9.39 -20.93
N GLU A 598 -16.94 9.47 -22.26
CA GLU A 598 -17.17 10.71 -22.99
C GLU A 598 -18.66 11.11 -22.97
N ASP A 599 -18.94 12.39 -23.23
CA ASP A 599 -20.32 12.85 -23.42
C ASP A 599 -21.02 12.02 -24.51
N GLY A 600 -22.28 11.67 -24.27
CA GLY A 600 -23.10 10.88 -25.20
C GLY A 600 -22.77 9.39 -25.25
N HIS A 601 -21.85 8.88 -24.41
CA HIS A 601 -21.43 7.48 -24.40
C HIS A 601 -21.87 6.73 -23.14
N VAL A 602 -21.85 5.41 -23.26
CA VAL A 602 -22.26 4.45 -22.24
C VAL A 602 -21.19 3.39 -22.13
N LEU A 603 -20.71 3.17 -20.91
CA LEU A 603 -19.92 1.99 -20.58
C LEU A 603 -20.87 0.88 -20.15
N VAL A 604 -20.73 -0.30 -20.74
CA VAL A 604 -21.57 -1.46 -20.42
C VAL A 604 -20.67 -2.59 -19.93
N LEU A 605 -21.06 -3.21 -18.82
CA LEU A 605 -20.43 -4.43 -18.33
C LEU A 605 -21.39 -5.60 -18.50
N THR A 606 -20.89 -6.70 -19.06
CA THR A 606 -21.59 -7.98 -19.12
C THR A 606 -20.75 -9.08 -18.50
N GLY A 607 -21.38 -10.14 -18.06
CA GLY A 607 -20.69 -11.27 -17.47
C GLY A 607 -21.66 -12.23 -16.81
N LYS A 608 -21.14 -13.39 -16.43
CA LYS A 608 -21.86 -14.34 -15.60
C LYS A 608 -21.48 -14.11 -14.13
N MET A 609 -22.48 -14.00 -13.26
CA MET A 609 -22.24 -13.84 -11.83
C MET A 609 -21.70 -15.16 -11.24
N PRO A 610 -20.60 -15.16 -10.47
CA PRO A 610 -20.25 -16.32 -9.64
C PRO A 610 -21.40 -16.65 -8.69
N THR A 611 -21.57 -17.91 -8.30
CA THR A 611 -22.53 -18.25 -7.24
C THR A 611 -22.04 -17.72 -5.90
N PHE A 612 -22.97 -17.26 -5.05
CA PHE A 612 -22.70 -16.68 -3.74
C PHE A 612 -23.81 -17.08 -2.76
N PRO A 613 -23.54 -17.11 -1.43
CA PRO A 613 -24.56 -17.45 -0.45
C PRO A 613 -25.58 -16.32 -0.34
N HIS A 614 -26.86 -16.66 -0.36
CA HIS A 614 -27.93 -15.71 -0.09
C HIS A 614 -28.04 -15.51 1.43
N THR A 615 -27.62 -14.33 1.89
CA THR A 615 -27.57 -14.01 3.32
C THR A 615 -28.27 -12.73 3.74
N LYS A 616 -28.64 -11.89 2.77
CA LYS A 616 -29.16 -10.54 2.98
C LYS A 616 -30.48 -10.56 3.73
N ASP A 617 -31.38 -11.49 3.42
CA ASP A 617 -32.73 -11.50 3.98
C ASP A 617 -32.80 -12.22 5.34
N GLY A 618 -31.65 -12.47 5.99
CA GLY A 618 -31.56 -13.14 7.29
C GLY A 618 -31.75 -14.66 7.18
N GLU A 619 -31.29 -15.27 6.09
CA GLU A 619 -31.38 -16.71 5.86
C GLU A 619 -30.82 -17.50 7.04
N SER A 620 -31.57 -18.51 7.49
CA SER A 620 -31.26 -19.22 8.72
C SER A 620 -30.03 -20.13 8.64
N ILE A 621 -29.49 -20.36 7.45
CA ILE A 621 -28.36 -21.25 7.20
C ILE A 621 -27.32 -20.50 6.40
N MET A 622 -26.06 -20.67 6.79
CA MET A 622 -24.95 -20.24 5.94
C MET A 622 -24.72 -21.26 4.82
N GLU A 623 -25.18 -20.92 3.61
CA GLU A 623 -24.96 -21.73 2.41
C GLU A 623 -23.46 -21.89 2.14
N SER A 624 -23.06 -22.99 1.52
CA SER A 624 -21.67 -23.33 1.16
C SER A 624 -21.64 -24.04 -0.18
N GLY A 625 -20.46 -24.16 -0.78
CA GLY A 625 -20.28 -24.75 -2.11
C GLY A 625 -20.59 -23.76 -3.23
N THR A 626 -20.50 -22.46 -2.93
CA THR A 626 -20.62 -21.37 -3.90
C THR A 626 -19.23 -20.94 -4.38
N ASP A 627 -19.16 -20.25 -5.51
CA ASP A 627 -17.90 -19.84 -6.13
C ASP A 627 -17.15 -18.77 -5.32
N VAL A 628 -17.90 -17.91 -4.62
CA VAL A 628 -17.37 -16.84 -3.75
C VAL A 628 -18.15 -16.74 -2.44
N ARG A 629 -17.55 -16.10 -1.43
CA ARG A 629 -18.26 -15.67 -0.22
C ARG A 629 -19.04 -14.39 -0.48
N PHE A 630 -18.46 -13.50 -1.28
CA PHE A 630 -18.98 -12.19 -1.59
C PHE A 630 -18.34 -11.68 -2.89
N TRP A 631 -19.11 -10.94 -3.67
CA TRP A 631 -18.61 -10.22 -4.84
C TRP A 631 -19.20 -8.81 -4.88
N SER A 632 -18.37 -7.83 -5.26
CA SER A 632 -18.82 -6.47 -5.56
C SER A 632 -18.01 -5.83 -6.68
N ILE A 633 -18.58 -4.77 -7.26
CA ILE A 633 -17.88 -3.87 -8.18
C ILE A 633 -18.22 -2.41 -7.85
N SER A 634 -17.18 -1.63 -7.57
CA SER A 634 -17.27 -0.18 -7.39
C SER A 634 -16.70 0.57 -8.60
N HIS A 635 -17.14 1.82 -8.78
CA HIS A 635 -16.45 2.78 -9.63
C HIS A 635 -15.99 3.97 -8.79
N GLU A 636 -14.69 4.25 -8.85
CA GLU A 636 -13.98 5.10 -7.90
C GLU A 636 -13.21 6.20 -8.63
N ALA A 637 -13.32 7.44 -8.15
CA ALA A 637 -12.61 8.58 -8.68
C ALA A 637 -11.10 8.44 -8.49
N MET A 638 -10.30 9.07 -9.34
CA MET A 638 -8.86 9.20 -9.11
C MET A 638 -8.44 10.66 -9.14
N THR A 639 -8.54 11.29 -7.99
CA THR A 639 -8.29 12.71 -7.84
C THR A 639 -6.79 12.98 -7.74
N ASN A 640 -6.15 13.32 -8.87
CA ASN A 640 -4.78 13.84 -8.94
C ASN A 640 -4.75 15.38 -9.00
N SER A 641 -5.68 16.08 -8.35
CA SER A 641 -5.64 17.54 -8.36
C SER A 641 -4.55 18.05 -7.40
N PRO A 642 -3.53 18.78 -7.90
CA PRO A 642 -2.43 19.33 -7.08
C PRO A 642 -2.91 20.22 -5.92
N ASP A 643 -4.13 20.76 -6.05
CA ASP A 643 -4.71 21.77 -5.17
C ASP A 643 -5.56 21.17 -4.03
N THR A 644 -5.98 19.90 -4.13
CA THR A 644 -7.01 19.34 -3.23
C THR A 644 -6.52 18.33 -2.22
N GLN A 645 -5.24 17.91 -2.23
CA GLN A 645 -4.45 17.21 -1.16
C GLN A 645 -5.09 16.16 -0.23
N THR A 646 -6.37 15.83 -0.33
CA THR A 646 -7.13 15.36 0.85
C THR A 646 -7.90 14.06 0.59
N TYR A 647 -8.06 13.64 -0.67
CA TYR A 647 -8.99 12.57 -1.02
C TYR A 647 -8.34 11.57 -1.98
N LEU A 648 -8.36 10.29 -1.61
CA LEU A 648 -7.88 9.18 -2.43
C LEU A 648 -9.06 8.24 -2.69
N LEU A 649 -9.30 7.93 -3.96
CA LEU A 649 -10.28 6.93 -4.40
C LEU A 649 -11.72 7.09 -3.86
N PRO A 650 -12.36 8.26 -3.98
CA PRO A 650 -13.75 8.38 -3.57
C PRO A 650 -14.65 7.53 -4.45
N ILE A 651 -15.50 6.71 -3.83
CA ILE A 651 -16.46 5.87 -4.54
C ILE A 651 -17.56 6.76 -5.10
N TYR A 652 -17.96 6.54 -6.35
CA TYR A 652 -19.11 7.17 -6.99
C TYR A 652 -20.31 6.23 -7.12
N GLY A 653 -20.08 4.93 -6.95
CA GLY A 653 -21.11 3.92 -6.94
C GLY A 653 -20.53 2.52 -6.75
N ASP A 654 -21.40 1.61 -6.31
CA ASP A 654 -21.07 0.23 -6.00
C ASP A 654 -22.28 -0.68 -6.27
N PHE A 655 -22.01 -1.92 -6.65
CA PHE A 655 -22.98 -3.00 -6.72
C PHE A 655 -22.40 -4.22 -6.02
N SER A 656 -23.15 -4.80 -5.09
CA SER A 656 -22.90 -6.15 -4.59
C SER A 656 -23.67 -7.19 -5.38
N ASP A 657 -23.18 -8.43 -5.38
CA ASP A 657 -23.75 -9.61 -6.03
C ASP A 657 -25.30 -9.75 -5.90
N ASP A 658 -25.89 -9.44 -4.74
CA ASP A 658 -27.32 -9.52 -4.44
C ASP A 658 -28.15 -8.34 -4.95
N GLU A 659 -27.48 -7.28 -5.42
CA GLU A 659 -28.10 -6.08 -6.01
C GLU A 659 -28.13 -6.12 -7.54
N VAL A 660 -27.34 -7.03 -8.13
CA VAL A 660 -27.25 -7.20 -9.57
C VAL A 660 -28.44 -8.01 -10.09
N LEU A 661 -29.12 -7.47 -11.10
CA LEU A 661 -30.20 -8.17 -11.77
C LEU A 661 -29.61 -9.22 -12.71
N LEU A 662 -29.95 -10.48 -12.45
CA LEU A 662 -29.52 -11.62 -13.23
C LEU A 662 -30.63 -12.15 -14.14
N ASP A 663 -30.27 -12.60 -15.34
CA ASP A 663 -31.15 -13.38 -16.20
C ASP A 663 -31.30 -14.83 -15.70
N GLU A 664 -32.13 -15.64 -16.40
CA GLU A 664 -32.38 -17.03 -16.02
C GLU A 664 -31.14 -17.95 -16.06
N ASN A 665 -30.05 -17.49 -16.70
CA ASN A 665 -28.79 -18.21 -16.83
C ASN A 665 -27.67 -17.63 -15.93
N GLY A 666 -27.98 -16.61 -15.12
CA GLY A 666 -27.05 -15.96 -14.20
C GLY A 666 -26.19 -14.86 -14.83
N TRP A 667 -26.58 -14.32 -15.99
CA TRP A 667 -25.87 -13.22 -16.65
C TRP A 667 -26.44 -11.86 -16.29
N TYR A 668 -25.60 -10.83 -16.32
CA TYR A 668 -25.99 -9.45 -16.04
C TYR A 668 -25.65 -8.49 -17.20
N VAL A 669 -26.36 -7.36 -17.22
CA VAL A 669 -25.98 -6.15 -17.97
C VAL A 669 -25.99 -4.97 -17.01
N MET A 670 -24.85 -4.31 -16.85
CA MET A 670 -24.74 -3.04 -16.12
C MET A 670 -24.39 -1.92 -17.10
N ALA A 671 -25.05 -0.78 -16.99
CA ALA A 671 -24.79 0.40 -17.81
C ALA A 671 -24.42 1.59 -16.93
N PHE A 672 -23.34 2.28 -17.30
CA PHE A 672 -22.84 3.48 -16.65
C PHE A 672 -22.81 4.61 -17.67
N SER A 673 -23.36 5.76 -17.31
CA SER A 673 -23.30 6.98 -18.11
C SER A 673 -23.56 8.19 -17.23
N ARG A 674 -23.32 9.40 -17.75
CA ARG A 674 -23.85 10.61 -17.13
C ARG A 674 -25.39 10.61 -17.16
N PRO A 675 -26.08 11.29 -16.22
CA PRO A 675 -27.53 11.28 -16.18
C PRO A 675 -28.20 11.82 -17.44
N GLU A 676 -27.59 12.81 -18.10
CA GLU A 676 -28.02 13.38 -19.38
C GLU A 676 -27.90 12.42 -20.57
N ASP A 677 -27.00 11.44 -20.47
CA ASP A 677 -26.70 10.44 -21.50
C ASP A 677 -27.31 9.07 -21.17
N LYS A 678 -28.15 8.99 -20.14
CA LYS A 678 -28.79 7.73 -19.75
C LYS A 678 -29.66 7.18 -20.91
N PRO A 679 -29.36 5.97 -21.43
CA PRO A 679 -30.19 5.36 -22.47
C PRO A 679 -31.60 5.09 -21.99
N VAL A 680 -32.61 5.37 -22.82
CA VAL A 680 -34.02 5.17 -22.43
C VAL A 680 -34.38 3.71 -22.15
N ASN A 681 -33.63 2.77 -22.71
CA ASN A 681 -33.79 1.33 -22.51
C ASN A 681 -32.90 0.75 -21.40
N ALA A 682 -32.02 1.52 -20.76
CA ALA A 682 -31.26 1.11 -19.58
C ALA A 682 -32.15 1.14 -18.31
N THR A 683 -33.00 0.11 -18.19
CA THR A 683 -33.99 0.00 -17.11
C THR A 683 -34.02 -1.41 -16.53
N LEU A 684 -34.42 -1.54 -15.26
CA LEU A 684 -34.63 -2.84 -14.62
C LEU A 684 -35.62 -3.72 -15.38
N ALA A 685 -36.66 -3.14 -15.99
CA ALA A 685 -37.64 -3.88 -16.79
C ALA A 685 -37.04 -4.53 -18.05
N ASN A 686 -35.89 -4.02 -18.52
CA ASN A 686 -35.15 -4.56 -19.65
C ASN A 686 -33.94 -5.42 -19.24
N GLY A 687 -33.77 -5.72 -17.96
CA GLY A 687 -32.64 -6.52 -17.47
C GLY A 687 -31.36 -5.72 -17.25
N VAL A 688 -31.43 -4.39 -17.09
CA VAL A 688 -30.23 -3.52 -16.99
C VAL A 688 -30.17 -2.83 -15.63
N ASN A 689 -29.10 -3.08 -14.88
CA ASN A 689 -28.69 -2.22 -13.77
C ASN A 689 -28.08 -0.94 -14.35
N TYR A 690 -28.52 0.22 -13.88
CA TYR A 690 -27.96 1.51 -14.30
C TYR A 690 -27.40 2.24 -13.10
N GLN A 691 -26.21 2.82 -13.25
CA GLN A 691 -25.61 3.71 -12.26
C GLN A 691 -25.13 5.00 -12.94
N ASP A 692 -25.29 6.12 -12.23
CA ASP A 692 -24.72 7.39 -12.64
C ASP A 692 -23.19 7.29 -12.54
N TRP A 693 -22.48 7.63 -13.62
CA TRP A 693 -21.02 7.65 -13.62
C TRP A 693 -20.48 8.66 -12.60
N GLY A 694 -21.15 9.80 -12.42
CA GLY A 694 -20.68 10.91 -11.61
C GLY A 694 -19.94 11.98 -12.43
N PRO A 695 -19.50 13.07 -11.75
CA PRO A 695 -18.99 14.28 -12.39
C PRO A 695 -17.59 14.14 -13.00
N GLU A 696 -16.80 13.17 -12.56
CA GLU A 696 -15.43 13.00 -13.04
C GLU A 696 -15.39 12.08 -14.27
N ALA A 697 -14.67 12.51 -15.31
CA ALA A 697 -14.55 11.74 -16.55
C ALA A 697 -13.78 10.43 -16.32
N LEU A 698 -12.68 10.49 -15.55
CA LEU A 698 -11.76 9.37 -15.31
C LEU A 698 -12.02 8.72 -13.96
N GLN A 699 -12.32 7.42 -13.98
CA GLN A 699 -12.54 6.61 -12.79
C GLN A 699 -11.96 5.23 -12.98
N THR A 700 -11.95 4.45 -11.91
CA THR A 700 -11.46 3.07 -11.90
C THR A 700 -12.61 2.17 -11.49
N LEU A 701 -12.90 1.16 -12.32
CA LEU A 701 -13.74 0.05 -11.91
C LEU A 701 -12.91 -0.86 -11.00
N LEU A 702 -13.41 -1.23 -9.82
CA LEU A 702 -12.71 -2.08 -8.86
C LEU A 702 -13.64 -3.22 -8.41
N ILE A 703 -13.22 -4.46 -8.67
CA ILE A 703 -13.92 -5.68 -8.28
C ILE A 703 -13.28 -6.25 -7.03
N ARG A 704 -14.12 -6.73 -6.11
CA ARG A 704 -13.70 -7.50 -4.93
C ARG A 704 -14.24 -8.92 -5.07
N TRP A 705 -13.33 -9.88 -5.23
CA TRP A 705 -13.65 -11.30 -5.30
C TRP A 705 -13.29 -11.96 -3.97
N SER A 706 -14.28 -12.18 -3.08
CA SER A 706 -13.99 -12.77 -1.78
C SER A 706 -13.97 -14.30 -1.85
N ASP A 707 -12.77 -14.87 -1.75
CA ASP A 707 -12.50 -16.30 -1.76
C ASP A 707 -12.20 -16.79 -0.34
N ILE A 708 -13.01 -17.72 0.17
CA ILE A 708 -12.82 -18.31 1.50
C ILE A 708 -12.81 -19.84 1.35
N GLU A 709 -11.63 -20.39 1.09
CA GLU A 709 -11.44 -21.82 0.83
C GLU A 709 -11.66 -22.72 2.06
N PRO A 710 -12.25 -23.92 1.90
CA PRO A 710 -12.80 -24.48 0.66
C PRO A 710 -14.30 -24.21 0.49
N GLU A 711 -14.98 -23.63 1.49
CA GLU A 711 -16.44 -23.58 1.52
C GLU A 711 -17.04 -22.58 0.52
N TRP A 712 -16.32 -21.50 0.22
CA TRP A 712 -16.77 -20.40 -0.64
C TRP A 712 -15.68 -20.03 -1.65
N SER A 713 -15.30 -21.04 -2.43
CA SER A 713 -14.25 -20.95 -3.42
C SER A 713 -14.53 -21.92 -4.56
N ASN A 714 -14.28 -21.47 -5.80
CA ASN A 714 -14.14 -22.35 -6.93
C ASN A 714 -12.70 -22.31 -7.46
N PRO A 715 -11.87 -23.33 -7.16
CA PRO A 715 -10.46 -23.32 -7.52
C PRO A 715 -10.21 -23.35 -9.04
N ALA A 716 -11.23 -23.60 -9.87
CA ALA A 716 -11.09 -23.57 -11.33
C ALA A 716 -11.12 -22.15 -11.92
N ILE A 717 -11.70 -21.18 -11.21
CA ILE A 717 -11.91 -19.80 -11.70
C ILE A 717 -11.44 -18.74 -10.71
N ALA A 718 -11.17 -19.11 -9.45
CA ALA A 718 -10.76 -18.17 -8.41
C ALA A 718 -9.45 -17.47 -8.80
N PRO A 719 -9.43 -16.14 -8.88
CA PRO A 719 -8.28 -15.40 -9.32
C PRO A 719 -7.38 -15.00 -8.14
N ASN A 720 -6.96 -16.01 -7.37
CA ASN A 720 -6.11 -15.89 -6.19
C ASN A 720 -4.63 -16.15 -6.53
N VAL A 721 -3.69 -15.93 -5.60
CA VAL A 721 -2.24 -16.20 -5.83
C VAL A 721 -1.91 -17.58 -6.41
N VAL A 722 -2.75 -18.60 -6.22
CA VAL A 722 -2.47 -19.95 -6.76
C VAL A 722 -2.69 -19.97 -8.27
N ASN A 723 -3.78 -19.37 -8.73
CA ASN A 723 -4.18 -19.39 -10.13
C ASN A 723 -3.66 -18.17 -10.91
N ALA A 724 -3.44 -17.05 -10.22
CA ALA A 724 -2.94 -15.78 -10.73
C ALA A 724 -1.82 -15.23 -9.82
N PRO A 725 -0.67 -15.93 -9.70
CA PRO A 725 0.42 -15.50 -8.82
C PRO A 725 0.97 -14.12 -9.22
N TRP A 726 1.46 -13.36 -8.24
CA TRP A 726 2.02 -12.00 -8.43
C TRP A 726 2.97 -11.92 -9.64
N GLU A 727 3.94 -12.82 -9.72
CA GLU A 727 4.93 -12.86 -10.82
C GLU A 727 4.29 -13.01 -12.22
N LYS A 728 3.09 -13.55 -12.34
CA LYS A 728 2.39 -13.71 -13.63
C LYS A 728 1.26 -12.71 -13.83
N ALA A 729 0.61 -12.25 -12.77
CA ALA A 729 -0.62 -11.47 -12.88
C ALA A 729 -0.42 -9.96 -12.70
N ALA A 730 0.62 -9.51 -12.00
CA ALA A 730 0.92 -8.07 -11.91
C ALA A 730 1.39 -7.54 -13.26
N TRP A 731 0.81 -6.43 -13.73
CA TRP A 731 1.18 -5.87 -15.03
C TRP A 731 2.66 -5.49 -15.09
N SER A 732 3.19 -4.96 -13.99
CA SER A 732 4.59 -4.54 -13.89
C SER A 732 5.58 -5.70 -13.81
N SER A 733 5.12 -6.94 -13.67
CA SER A 733 6.01 -8.11 -13.65
C SER A 733 6.73 -8.30 -14.99
N PRO A 734 8.02 -8.70 -15.00
CA PRO A 734 8.71 -9.11 -16.22
C PRO A 734 8.06 -10.32 -16.92
N ASP A 735 7.34 -11.15 -16.15
CA ASP A 735 6.74 -12.41 -16.56
C ASP A 735 5.22 -12.34 -16.71
N PHE A 736 4.68 -11.12 -16.77
CA PHE A 736 3.26 -10.82 -16.91
C PHE A 736 2.59 -11.62 -18.05
N ASP A 737 1.56 -12.37 -17.71
CA ASP A 737 0.71 -13.10 -18.65
C ASP A 737 -0.65 -12.40 -18.80
N PRO A 738 -0.86 -11.65 -19.91
CA PRO A 738 -2.12 -10.95 -20.13
C PRO A 738 -3.31 -11.90 -20.32
N ASN A 739 -3.08 -13.20 -20.59
CA ASN A 739 -4.17 -14.16 -20.77
C ASN A 739 -4.83 -14.59 -19.45
N LEU A 740 -4.34 -14.14 -18.28
CA LEU A 740 -4.98 -14.47 -17.01
C LEU A 740 -6.27 -13.68 -16.83
N THR A 741 -6.18 -12.35 -16.69
CA THR A 741 -7.34 -11.48 -16.38
C THR A 741 -7.38 -10.23 -17.26
N ASN A 742 -6.33 -9.98 -18.05
CA ASN A 742 -6.10 -8.69 -18.68
C ASN A 742 -6.75 -8.54 -20.06
N LYS A 743 -7.20 -9.63 -20.68
CA LYS A 743 -7.90 -9.57 -21.96
C LYS A 743 -9.39 -9.41 -21.79
N ASN A 744 -10.01 -8.56 -22.60
CA ASN A 744 -11.44 -8.30 -22.62
C ASN A 744 -12.22 -9.30 -23.51
N ASP A 745 -11.86 -10.59 -23.45
CA ASP A 745 -12.35 -11.63 -24.36
C ASP A 745 -12.98 -12.84 -23.66
N GLN A 746 -13.01 -12.84 -22.32
CA GLN A 746 -13.50 -13.95 -21.49
C GLN A 746 -12.81 -15.31 -21.76
N GLN A 747 -11.60 -15.31 -22.32
CA GLN A 747 -10.82 -16.54 -22.58
C GLN A 747 -9.79 -16.83 -21.48
N GLY A 748 -9.65 -15.92 -20.50
CA GLY A 748 -8.71 -16.04 -19.41
C GLY A 748 -9.17 -16.95 -18.26
N LEU A 749 -8.51 -16.81 -17.12
CA LEU A 749 -8.68 -17.65 -15.92
C LEU A 749 -10.14 -17.74 -15.48
N MET A 750 -10.83 -16.60 -15.42
CA MET A 750 -12.21 -16.52 -14.92
C MET A 750 -13.24 -16.87 -16.00
N GLY A 751 -12.84 -17.04 -17.27
CA GLY A 751 -13.75 -17.30 -18.38
C GLY A 751 -14.90 -16.29 -18.45
N VAL A 752 -16.14 -16.80 -18.55
CA VAL A 752 -17.37 -15.99 -18.57
C VAL A 752 -17.67 -15.23 -17.26
N TYR A 753 -16.96 -15.53 -16.16
CA TYR A 753 -17.10 -14.81 -14.89
C TYR A 753 -16.23 -13.54 -14.85
N GLN A 754 -15.31 -13.37 -15.80
CA GLN A 754 -14.64 -12.08 -15.98
C GLN A 754 -15.63 -11.09 -16.61
N PRO A 755 -15.83 -9.88 -16.05
CA PRO A 755 -16.66 -8.89 -16.71
C PRO A 755 -16.04 -8.50 -18.06
N GLN A 756 -16.87 -8.58 -19.10
CA GLN A 756 -16.54 -8.02 -20.40
C GLN A 756 -17.02 -6.57 -20.45
N VAL A 757 -16.17 -5.71 -20.98
CA VAL A 757 -16.41 -4.27 -21.10
C VAL A 757 -16.79 -3.93 -22.52
N HIS A 758 -17.86 -3.15 -22.68
CA HIS A 758 -18.28 -2.59 -23.95
C HIS A 758 -18.38 -1.08 -23.81
N TYR A 759 -18.01 -0.38 -24.87
CA TYR A 759 -18.12 1.07 -24.97
C TYR A 759 -18.87 1.42 -26.25
N MET A 760 -19.90 2.25 -26.15
CA MET A 760 -20.74 2.61 -27.28
C MET A 760 -21.45 3.94 -27.03
N THR A 761 -21.98 4.54 -28.09
CA THR A 761 -22.84 5.71 -27.95
C THR A 761 -24.17 5.35 -27.32
N THR A 762 -24.82 6.33 -26.68
CA THR A 762 -26.19 6.21 -26.16
C THR A 762 -27.15 5.70 -27.23
N ALA A 763 -27.03 6.20 -28.46
CA ALA A 763 -27.88 5.80 -29.58
C ALA A 763 -27.66 4.35 -30.02
N GLU A 764 -26.43 3.85 -29.97
CA GLU A 764 -26.13 2.44 -30.24
C GLU A 764 -26.71 1.52 -29.18
N PHE A 765 -26.59 1.89 -27.90
CA PHE A 765 -27.22 1.14 -26.81
C PHE A 765 -28.74 1.12 -26.94
N GLU A 766 -29.37 2.25 -27.27
CA GLU A 766 -30.82 2.34 -27.52
C GLU A 766 -31.27 1.48 -28.71
N ALA A 767 -30.42 1.35 -29.73
CA ALA A 767 -30.70 0.52 -30.91
C ALA A 767 -30.72 -0.98 -30.60
N LEU A 768 -30.13 -1.42 -29.48
CA LEU A 768 -30.24 -2.81 -29.00
C LEU A 768 -31.66 -3.17 -28.57
N GLY A 769 -32.50 -2.17 -28.26
CA GLY A 769 -33.92 -2.37 -27.94
C GLY A 769 -34.15 -2.93 -26.53
N THR A 770 -35.05 -3.91 -26.41
CA THR A 770 -35.46 -4.52 -25.14
C THR A 770 -35.21 -6.03 -25.16
N GLY A 771 -34.92 -6.64 -24.01
CA GLY A 771 -34.60 -8.07 -23.95
C GLY A 771 -33.18 -8.34 -24.44
N LEU A 772 -32.22 -7.62 -23.85
CA LEU A 772 -30.81 -7.71 -24.18
C LEU A 772 -30.29 -9.12 -23.89
N ASP A 773 -29.41 -9.60 -24.76
CA ASP A 773 -28.65 -10.82 -24.53
C ASP A 773 -27.23 -10.42 -24.12
N PRO A 774 -26.85 -10.60 -22.83
CA PRO A 774 -25.54 -10.21 -22.31
C PRO A 774 -24.37 -10.79 -23.12
N GLN A 775 -24.53 -11.98 -23.71
CA GLN A 775 -23.49 -12.67 -24.47
C GLN A 775 -23.31 -12.11 -25.89
N ASN A 776 -24.24 -11.27 -26.35
CA ASN A 776 -24.27 -10.73 -27.71
C ASN A 776 -24.30 -9.19 -27.73
N ILE A 777 -23.97 -8.53 -26.62
CA ILE A 777 -23.75 -7.09 -26.63
C ILE A 777 -22.55 -6.81 -27.54
N PRO A 778 -22.67 -5.88 -28.51
CA PRO A 778 -21.58 -5.58 -29.43
C PRO A 778 -20.30 -5.19 -28.70
N HIS A 779 -19.20 -5.79 -29.13
CA HIS A 779 -17.86 -5.34 -28.81
C HIS A 779 -17.38 -4.53 -30.01
N HIS A 780 -17.10 -3.24 -29.78
CA HIS A 780 -16.63 -2.33 -30.82
C HIS A 780 -15.12 -2.19 -30.68
N ASP A 781 -14.39 -2.44 -31.77
CA ASP A 781 -12.92 -2.39 -31.80
C ASP A 781 -12.37 -0.94 -31.78
N ASP A 782 -13.22 0.05 -32.07
CA ASP A 782 -12.85 1.47 -32.16
C ASP A 782 -13.47 2.24 -30.97
N TRP A 783 -12.75 2.33 -29.84
CA TRP A 783 -13.16 3.16 -28.71
C TRP A 783 -12.68 4.61 -28.82
#